data_AF-A0A1C6T8N2-F1
#
_entry.id   AF-A0A1C6T8N2-F1
#
_cell.length_a   1.000
_cell.length_b   1.000
_cell.length_c   1.000
_cell.angle_alpha   90.00
_cell.angle_beta   90.00
_cell.angle_gamma   90.00
#
_symmetry.space_group_name_H-M   'P 1'
#
loop_
_entity.id
_entity.type
_entity.pdbx_description
1 polymer ?
#
loop_
_entity_poly.entity_id
_entity_poly.type
_entity_poly.pdbx_seq_one_letter_code
_entity_poly.pdbx_strand_id
1 'polypeptide(L)'
;MLSDVTTPQDLDDRFREALSALGDPAQRRDPAEPLSDGAPLSGAQALALFDAQATSRQLDLAGRWLRSFGEGFYTIGSAGHESNAAVAAALRPTDPALLHYRSGAFYCLRAAQAAGTFPAAPADRSTTAERPPDGTAAESGGPDPELHAGGPDNDLPVADGRPGSDPGAAPADDEPEHADGPSAEAASVVVGAGVAVDAADQAVAGDPGEVADVEDACTEAARDVLRGMVASAREPIAGGRHKVFGRADLAVIPTTSTIASHLPRAVGMGLALERLRKLGVGGRRAGAGVRIGRGDGSSPWPPDAIVVCSFGDASVNHASATAAFNTAGWYDHIGLRIPVLFVCEDNGLGISVRSPRGWVAAALRAKPGIRYFAANGADPVEAYRVAGEAAAWVRRHRRPAVLHLATVRLMGHAGADAETAYRSRAEIAADVERDPLLATARLLVAGGFATGEELLTRYDERGWQVRRVAEEVLDEPKLASAAEVVATLAPRRPVRIAGAVAEAAARAGGANAGARAEVFGGKPPELAGPLTLAQSINAALADGMLDHPQMAVFGEDVAAKGGVYGVTKGLRDRFGAARVFDTLLDETSILGLGLGAGICGMLPVPEIQYLAYLHNAEDQLRGEAATMRFFSAGAFRNPMVVRVAGLAYQEGFGGHFHNDNSVAVLRDVPGLVIAVPARPDDAAPMLRTCLAAAAVDGSVCVFLEPIALYHTRDLYGDGDGEWLGQYAEPGAWASGHVPVGRARVYGVGSAEDVTIITFGNGVRMSLRAAATLADEGIGSRVVDLRWLAPLPVADIVREASATGRVLVVDETRRSGGVGEGVIAALVDGGYVGAARRVAGVDSFVPLGPAARQVLVTEEAITQGARTLLAR
;
A
#
# COMPACT_ATOMS: atom_id res chain seq x y z
N MET A 1 -20.31 -46.16 -15.63
CA MET A 1 -20.06 -45.39 -16.87
C MET A 1 -20.76 -44.04 -16.78
N LEU A 2 -20.46 -43.22 -15.77
CA LEU A 2 -21.13 -41.94 -15.50
C LEU A 2 -20.33 -41.02 -14.52
N SER A 3 -18.99 -41.07 -14.55
CA SER A 3 -18.10 -40.37 -13.59
C SER A 3 -16.88 -39.70 -14.28
N ASP A 4 -17.11 -39.10 -15.46
CA ASP A 4 -16.07 -38.43 -16.26
C ASP A 4 -16.14 -36.89 -16.14
N VAL A 5 -16.40 -36.41 -14.93
CA VAL A 5 -16.14 -35.05 -14.47
C VAL A 5 -15.40 -35.22 -13.15
N THR A 6 -14.25 -34.59 -12.95
CA THR A 6 -13.57 -34.65 -11.65
C THR A 6 -14.35 -33.79 -10.66
N THR A 7 -15.29 -34.38 -9.91
CA THR A 7 -15.85 -33.69 -8.74
C THR A 7 -14.76 -33.58 -7.65
N PRO A 8 -14.93 -32.71 -6.64
CA PRO A 8 -14.03 -32.67 -5.50
C PRO A 8 -13.85 -34.05 -4.83
N GLN A 9 -14.92 -34.87 -4.79
CA GLN A 9 -14.85 -36.24 -4.28
C GLN A 9 -14.05 -37.17 -5.20
N ASP A 10 -14.30 -37.13 -6.52
CA ASP A 10 -13.54 -37.96 -7.47
C ASP A 10 -12.02 -37.65 -7.46
N LEU A 11 -11.62 -36.41 -7.14
CA LEU A 11 -10.21 -36.05 -6.96
C LEU A 11 -9.63 -36.67 -5.68
N ASP A 12 -10.37 -36.60 -4.56
CA ASP A 12 -9.96 -37.12 -3.27
C ASP A 12 -9.84 -38.66 -3.31
N ASP A 13 -10.85 -39.34 -3.84
CA ASP A 13 -10.90 -40.81 -3.98
C ASP A 13 -9.72 -41.32 -4.83
N ARG A 14 -9.47 -40.70 -5.99
CA ARG A 14 -8.33 -41.06 -6.86
C ARG A 14 -6.99 -40.82 -6.19
N PHE A 15 -6.86 -39.78 -5.38
CA PHE A 15 -5.63 -39.50 -4.64
C PHE A 15 -5.39 -40.54 -3.53
N ARG A 16 -6.43 -40.93 -2.79
CA ARG A 16 -6.40 -42.01 -1.79
C ARG A 16 -6.02 -43.36 -2.41
N GLU A 17 -6.62 -43.71 -3.54
CA GLU A 17 -6.26 -44.91 -4.32
C GLU A 17 -4.79 -44.86 -4.75
N ALA A 18 -4.32 -43.71 -5.25
CA ALA A 18 -2.95 -43.55 -5.71
C ALA A 18 -1.91 -43.65 -4.58
N LEU A 19 -2.20 -43.13 -3.38
CA LEU A 19 -1.35 -43.32 -2.19
C LEU A 19 -1.29 -44.78 -1.76
N SER A 20 -2.45 -45.44 -1.67
CA SER A 20 -2.57 -46.86 -1.32
C SER A 20 -1.74 -47.76 -2.26
N ALA A 21 -1.67 -47.39 -3.54
CA ALA A 21 -0.94 -48.12 -4.56
C ALA A 21 0.59 -47.91 -4.54
N LEU A 22 1.15 -47.01 -3.73
CA LEU A 22 2.61 -46.79 -3.64
C LEU A 22 3.33 -47.92 -2.91
N GLY A 23 2.65 -48.65 -2.02
CA GLY A 23 3.20 -49.78 -1.27
C GLY A 23 4.31 -49.39 -0.28
N ASP A 24 5.16 -50.37 0.05
CA ASP A 24 6.27 -50.22 0.99
C ASP A 24 7.59 -49.89 0.29
N PRO A 25 8.47 -49.08 0.93
CA PRO A 25 9.82 -48.84 0.45
C PRO A 25 10.69 -50.10 0.57
N ALA A 26 11.64 -50.27 -0.35
CA ALA A 26 12.60 -51.38 -0.32
C ALA A 26 13.52 -51.35 0.92
N GLN A 27 13.77 -50.16 1.49
CA GLN A 27 14.52 -49.95 2.72
C GLN A 27 14.01 -48.70 3.43
N ARG A 28 13.87 -48.76 4.77
CA ARG A 28 13.58 -47.59 5.60
C ARG A 28 14.83 -46.74 5.83
N ARG A 29 14.68 -45.42 5.80
CA ARG A 29 15.75 -44.43 6.04
C ARG A 29 15.31 -43.37 7.05
N ASP A 30 16.27 -42.81 7.78
CA ASP A 30 16.01 -41.78 8.79
C ASP A 30 15.53 -40.48 8.09
N PRO A 31 14.37 -39.91 8.46
CA PRO A 31 13.91 -38.62 7.91
C PRO A 31 14.92 -37.46 8.03
N ALA A 32 15.90 -37.52 8.94
CA ALA A 32 16.98 -36.54 9.02
C ALA A 32 17.96 -36.61 7.82
N GLU A 33 17.99 -37.71 7.07
CA GLU A 33 18.84 -37.86 5.88
C GLU A 33 18.35 -37.04 4.67
N PRO A 34 19.26 -36.61 3.77
CA PRO A 34 18.91 -36.11 2.44
C PRO A 34 18.09 -37.13 1.64
N LEU A 35 17.12 -36.65 0.84
CA LEU A 35 16.24 -37.52 0.04
C LEU A 35 17.02 -38.50 -0.84
N SER A 36 18.07 -38.01 -1.48
CA SER A 36 19.07 -38.78 -2.24
C SER A 36 20.43 -38.10 -2.12
N ASP A 37 21.50 -38.73 -2.62
CA ASP A 37 22.85 -38.16 -2.59
C ASP A 37 22.89 -36.79 -3.29
N GLY A 38 23.28 -35.76 -2.55
CA GLY A 38 23.30 -34.37 -3.03
C GLY A 38 21.92 -33.69 -3.11
N ALA A 39 20.84 -34.33 -2.65
CA ALA A 39 19.53 -33.69 -2.58
C ALA A 39 19.52 -32.53 -1.57
N PRO A 40 18.97 -31.36 -1.94
CA PRO A 40 18.92 -30.18 -1.07
C PRO A 40 17.80 -30.22 -0.01
N LEU A 41 16.97 -31.28 -0.01
CA LEU A 41 15.90 -31.53 0.96
C LEU A 41 16.18 -32.81 1.74
N SER A 42 15.87 -32.82 3.05
CA SER A 42 15.78 -34.04 3.85
C SER A 42 14.41 -34.72 3.75
N GLY A 43 14.33 -35.99 4.16
CA GLY A 43 13.05 -36.71 4.27
C GLY A 43 12.05 -35.99 5.18
N ALA A 44 12.50 -35.41 6.28
CA ALA A 44 11.69 -34.63 7.21
C ALA A 44 11.16 -33.34 6.58
N GLN A 45 11.97 -32.65 5.77
CA GLN A 45 11.51 -31.48 5.02
C GLN A 45 10.50 -31.86 3.93
N ALA A 46 10.68 -33.01 3.27
CA ALA A 46 9.72 -33.54 2.31
C ALA A 46 8.39 -33.98 2.96
N LEU A 47 8.42 -34.52 4.18
CA LEU A 47 7.21 -34.79 4.97
C LEU A 47 6.49 -33.48 5.35
N ALA A 48 7.23 -32.44 5.77
CA ALA A 48 6.64 -31.13 6.07
C ALA A 48 6.08 -30.44 4.80
N LEU A 49 6.71 -30.64 3.64
CA LEU A 49 6.13 -30.25 2.34
C LEU A 49 4.83 -31.02 2.10
N PHE A 50 4.82 -32.35 2.20
CA PHE A 50 3.63 -33.18 2.00
C PHE A 50 2.46 -32.71 2.89
N ASP A 51 2.70 -32.45 4.18
CA ASP A 51 1.68 -31.97 5.13
C ASP A 51 1.08 -30.61 4.72
N ALA A 52 1.91 -29.64 4.31
CA ALA A 52 1.45 -28.33 3.85
C ALA A 52 0.68 -28.41 2.52
N GLN A 53 1.11 -29.32 1.62
CA GLN A 53 0.44 -29.60 0.36
C GLN A 53 -0.92 -30.29 0.58
N ALA A 54 -0.97 -31.31 1.44
CA ALA A 54 -2.18 -32.02 1.84
C ALA A 54 -3.19 -31.09 2.51
N THR A 55 -2.73 -30.26 3.46
CA THR A 55 -3.57 -29.23 4.09
C THR A 55 -4.16 -28.27 3.06
N SER A 56 -3.37 -27.83 2.06
CA SER A 56 -3.88 -26.99 0.97
C SER A 56 -4.91 -27.69 0.07
N ARG A 57 -4.77 -28.99 -0.18
CA ARG A 57 -5.76 -29.79 -0.92
C ARG A 57 -7.06 -29.93 -0.13
N GLN A 58 -6.95 -30.25 1.16
CA GLN A 58 -8.06 -30.42 2.08
C GLN A 58 -8.84 -29.11 2.29
N LEU A 59 -8.17 -27.95 2.30
CA LEU A 59 -8.83 -26.64 2.32
C LEU A 59 -9.76 -26.39 1.13
N ASP A 60 -9.39 -26.86 -0.06
CA ASP A 60 -10.25 -26.74 -1.24
C ASP A 60 -11.47 -27.66 -1.17
N LEU A 61 -11.29 -28.88 -0.65
CA LEU A 61 -12.38 -29.82 -0.38
C LEU A 61 -13.35 -29.26 0.68
N ALA A 62 -12.82 -28.72 1.78
CA ALA A 62 -13.59 -28.08 2.83
C ALA A 62 -14.35 -26.85 2.32
N GLY A 63 -13.74 -25.99 1.49
CA GLY A 63 -14.42 -24.86 0.86
C GLY A 63 -15.56 -25.28 -0.07
N ARG A 64 -15.40 -26.39 -0.81
CA ARG A 64 -16.47 -26.98 -1.64
C ARG A 64 -17.60 -27.55 -0.78
N TRP A 65 -17.28 -28.21 0.32
CA TRP A 65 -18.25 -28.70 1.30
C TRP A 65 -19.02 -27.55 1.95
N LEU A 66 -18.35 -26.56 2.56
CA LEU A 66 -18.97 -25.37 3.15
C LEU A 66 -19.95 -24.68 2.20
N ARG A 67 -19.60 -24.57 0.91
CA ARG A 67 -20.49 -24.00 -0.11
C ARG A 67 -21.72 -24.86 -0.39
N SER A 68 -21.67 -26.18 -0.24
CA SER A 68 -22.79 -27.06 -0.61
C SER A 68 -24.03 -26.91 0.29
N PHE A 69 -23.89 -26.26 1.45
CA PHE A 69 -24.98 -25.90 2.36
C PHE A 69 -25.05 -24.40 2.67
N GLY A 70 -24.34 -23.55 1.91
CA GLY A 70 -24.52 -22.09 1.91
C GLY A 70 -23.62 -21.27 2.84
N GLU A 71 -22.74 -21.90 3.62
CA GLU A 71 -21.85 -21.20 4.58
C GLU A 71 -20.46 -20.86 3.99
N GLY A 72 -20.10 -21.42 2.84
CA GLY A 72 -18.85 -21.13 2.13
C GLY A 72 -18.98 -20.02 1.09
N PHE A 73 -18.44 -18.83 1.41
CA PHE A 73 -18.50 -17.63 0.55
C PHE A 73 -17.35 -17.52 -0.46
N TYR A 74 -16.36 -18.43 -0.42
CA TYR A 74 -15.22 -18.44 -1.35
C TYR A 74 -14.85 -19.86 -1.78
N THR A 75 -14.62 -20.09 -3.08
CA THR A 75 -14.40 -21.44 -3.66
C THR A 75 -13.41 -21.48 -4.83
N ILE A 76 -12.51 -20.50 -4.93
CA ILE A 76 -11.35 -20.58 -5.82
C ILE A 76 -10.24 -21.32 -5.07
N GLY A 77 -9.80 -22.45 -5.61
CA GLY A 77 -8.89 -23.36 -4.92
C GLY A 77 -7.43 -23.33 -5.40
N SER A 78 -6.55 -23.92 -4.60
CA SER A 78 -5.12 -24.12 -4.88
C SER A 78 -4.80 -25.45 -5.59
N ALA A 79 -5.79 -26.34 -5.80
CA ALA A 79 -5.60 -27.70 -6.29
C ALA A 79 -4.85 -27.78 -7.63
N GLY A 80 -3.64 -28.37 -7.58
CA GLY A 80 -2.67 -28.47 -8.68
C GLY A 80 -1.50 -27.48 -8.60
N HIS A 81 -1.55 -26.50 -7.68
CA HIS A 81 -0.50 -25.50 -7.43
C HIS A 81 0.37 -25.82 -6.21
N GLU A 82 0.18 -26.96 -5.53
CA GLU A 82 0.79 -27.28 -4.23
C GLU A 82 2.33 -27.32 -4.26
N SER A 83 2.93 -27.40 -5.44
CA SER A 83 4.38 -27.18 -5.67
C SER A 83 4.91 -25.84 -5.14
N ASN A 84 4.06 -24.81 -4.96
CA ASN A 84 4.47 -23.53 -4.36
C ASN A 84 4.85 -23.63 -2.86
N ALA A 85 4.57 -24.75 -2.18
CA ALA A 85 5.20 -25.06 -0.90
C ALA A 85 6.74 -25.12 -1.02
N ALA A 86 7.29 -25.70 -2.09
CA ALA A 86 8.74 -25.75 -2.31
C ALA A 86 9.34 -24.34 -2.48
N VAL A 87 8.57 -23.39 -3.04
CA VAL A 87 8.96 -21.98 -3.12
C VAL A 87 8.98 -21.32 -1.73
N ALA A 88 7.97 -21.58 -0.89
CA ALA A 88 7.99 -21.11 0.50
C ALA A 88 9.21 -21.67 1.27
N ALA A 89 9.49 -22.96 1.13
CA ALA A 89 10.61 -23.64 1.80
C ALA A 89 11.98 -23.03 1.46
N ALA A 90 12.14 -22.54 0.23
CA ALA A 90 13.37 -21.89 -0.26
C ALA A 90 13.53 -20.42 0.20
N LEU A 91 12.50 -19.86 0.84
CA LEU A 91 12.44 -18.47 1.29
C LEU A 91 12.49 -18.39 2.82
N ARG A 92 12.83 -17.20 3.34
CA ARG A 92 12.80 -16.96 4.79
C ARG A 92 11.39 -16.50 5.19
N PRO A 93 10.90 -16.82 6.40
CA PRO A 93 9.63 -16.28 6.91
C PRO A 93 9.62 -14.75 7.04
N THR A 94 10.80 -14.11 7.01
CA THR A 94 10.97 -12.65 7.04
C THR A 94 11.04 -11.97 5.67
N ASP A 95 11.03 -12.73 4.56
CA ASP A 95 10.90 -12.17 3.21
C ASP A 95 9.42 -11.84 2.94
N PRO A 96 9.06 -10.56 2.65
CA PRO A 96 7.68 -10.18 2.34
C PRO A 96 7.14 -10.89 1.09
N ALA A 97 5.96 -11.49 1.23
CA ALA A 97 5.30 -12.25 0.18
C ALA A 97 3.94 -11.62 -0.18
N LEU A 98 3.69 -11.43 -1.48
CA LEU A 98 2.40 -11.03 -2.06
C LEU A 98 1.86 -12.22 -2.87
N LEU A 99 0.90 -12.95 -2.30
CA LEU A 99 0.53 -14.28 -2.76
C LEU A 99 -0.64 -14.28 -3.76
N HIS A 100 -0.48 -15.04 -4.83
CA HIS A 100 -1.56 -15.43 -5.71
C HIS A 100 -2.64 -16.20 -4.93
N TYR A 101 -3.90 -16.09 -5.37
CA TYR A 101 -5.04 -16.73 -4.71
C TYR A 101 -5.02 -18.27 -4.75
N ARG A 102 -4.07 -18.88 -5.46
CA ARG A 102 -3.79 -20.35 -5.49
C ARG A 102 -2.55 -20.76 -4.65
N SER A 103 -1.98 -19.85 -3.86
CA SER A 103 -0.79 -20.13 -3.05
C SER A 103 -1.10 -20.65 -1.63
N GLY A 104 -2.07 -21.55 -1.50
CA GLY A 104 -2.46 -22.16 -0.21
C GLY A 104 -1.33 -22.95 0.45
N ALA A 105 -0.64 -23.82 -0.30
CA ALA A 105 0.45 -24.65 0.25
C ALA A 105 1.67 -23.80 0.65
N PHE A 106 1.96 -22.72 -0.08
CA PHE A 106 2.91 -21.68 0.35
C PHE A 106 2.52 -21.09 1.71
N TYR A 107 1.25 -20.71 1.90
CA TYR A 107 0.76 -20.11 3.14
C TYR A 107 0.88 -21.07 4.34
N CYS A 108 0.46 -22.32 4.18
CA CYS A 108 0.59 -23.37 5.20
C CYS A 108 2.06 -23.59 5.60
N LEU A 109 2.97 -23.74 4.62
CA LEU A 109 4.38 -23.94 4.96
C LEU A 109 5.03 -22.69 5.57
N ARG A 110 4.63 -21.49 5.15
CA ARG A 110 5.09 -20.23 5.74
C ARG A 110 4.70 -20.11 7.22
N ALA A 111 3.51 -20.60 7.60
CA ALA A 111 3.12 -20.70 9.00
C ALA A 111 4.02 -21.69 9.78
N ALA A 112 4.30 -22.88 9.23
CA ALA A 112 5.23 -23.85 9.83
C ALA A 112 6.66 -23.30 9.99
N GLN A 113 7.15 -22.55 9.01
CA GLN A 113 8.45 -21.84 9.11
C GLN A 113 8.45 -20.81 10.25
N ALA A 114 7.37 -20.05 10.42
CA ALA A 114 7.28 -19.02 11.45
C ALA A 114 7.10 -19.61 12.87
N ALA A 115 6.40 -20.74 12.99
CA ALA A 115 6.27 -21.51 14.22
C ALA A 115 7.54 -22.29 14.61
N GLY A 116 8.52 -22.40 13.70
CA GLY A 116 9.73 -23.20 13.91
C GLY A 116 9.52 -24.71 13.79
N THR A 117 8.38 -25.15 13.27
CA THR A 117 8.06 -26.58 13.05
C THR A 117 8.55 -27.11 11.71
N PHE A 118 8.89 -26.23 10.75
CA PHE A 118 9.56 -26.65 9.52
C PHE A 118 11.01 -27.10 9.80
N PRO A 119 11.43 -28.32 9.44
CA PRO A 119 12.76 -28.84 9.79
C PRO A 119 13.91 -28.04 9.16
N ALA A 120 14.99 -27.89 9.93
CA ALA A 120 16.24 -27.30 9.46
C ALA A 120 16.82 -28.10 8.28
N ALA A 121 17.52 -27.41 7.37
CA ALA A 121 18.24 -28.05 6.28
C ALA A 121 19.32 -29.02 6.82
N PRO A 122 19.58 -30.14 6.12
CA PRO A 122 20.65 -31.06 6.52
C PRO A 122 21.99 -30.33 6.59
N ALA A 123 22.75 -30.56 7.67
CA ALA A 123 24.04 -29.91 7.87
C ALA A 123 25.03 -30.33 6.77
N ASP A 124 25.69 -29.36 6.15
CA ASP A 124 26.63 -29.60 5.06
C ASP A 124 27.87 -30.34 5.58
N ARG A 125 27.89 -31.65 5.36
CA ARG A 125 28.99 -32.54 5.77
C ARG A 125 30.32 -32.25 5.08
N SER A 126 30.37 -31.34 4.09
CA SER A 126 31.64 -30.87 3.50
C SER A 126 32.41 -29.88 4.39
N THR A 127 31.82 -29.40 5.50
CA THR A 127 32.46 -28.44 6.43
C THR A 127 32.81 -29.01 7.80
N THR A 128 33.19 -30.29 7.87
CA THR A 128 33.95 -30.79 9.04
C THR A 128 35.37 -30.23 9.00
N ALA A 129 35.59 -29.13 9.72
CA ALA A 129 36.93 -28.57 9.91
C ALA A 129 37.84 -29.61 10.59
N GLU A 130 38.95 -29.96 9.93
CA GLU A 130 40.02 -30.73 10.56
C GLU A 130 40.55 -29.95 11.75
N ARG A 131 40.50 -30.55 12.96
CA ARG A 131 41.27 -30.04 14.10
C ARG A 131 42.75 -30.25 13.78
N PRO A 132 43.60 -29.21 13.74
CA PRO A 132 45.04 -29.43 13.74
C PRO A 132 45.45 -30.07 15.08
N PRO A 133 46.42 -30.99 15.11
CA PRO A 133 46.92 -31.57 16.34
C PRO A 133 47.75 -30.55 17.15
N ASP A 134 47.69 -30.67 18.47
CA ASP A 134 48.44 -29.80 19.38
C ASP A 134 49.96 -29.99 19.28
N GLY A 135 50.68 -28.87 19.21
CA GLY A 135 52.01 -28.74 19.84
C GLY A 135 53.25 -28.98 18.97
N THR A 136 53.96 -27.90 18.62
CA THR A 136 55.37 -27.66 19.03
C THR A 136 55.76 -26.20 18.76
N ALA A 137 56.83 -25.73 19.40
CA ALA A 137 57.11 -24.30 19.59
C ALA A 137 58.26 -23.73 18.73
N ALA A 138 58.20 -22.41 18.53
CA ALA A 138 59.29 -21.46 18.24
C ALA A 138 60.18 -21.67 16.98
N GLU A 139 60.21 -20.68 16.07
CA GLU A 139 61.25 -19.63 16.06
C GLU A 139 60.99 -18.54 14.99
N SER A 140 61.90 -17.56 14.87
CA SER A 140 61.76 -16.24 14.25
C SER A 140 62.04 -16.14 12.74
N GLY A 141 61.45 -15.12 12.07
CA GLY A 141 61.99 -14.52 10.83
C GLY A 141 60.93 -14.01 9.83
N GLY A 142 60.96 -12.72 9.47
CA GLY A 142 60.17 -12.13 8.37
C GLY A 142 60.94 -12.11 7.03
N PRO A 143 60.63 -11.21 6.05
CA PRO A 143 59.53 -10.23 5.98
C PRO A 143 58.66 -10.33 4.69
N ASP A 144 57.60 -9.52 4.60
CA ASP A 144 56.83 -9.29 3.36
C ASP A 144 57.62 -8.46 2.31
N PRO A 145 57.37 -8.65 1.00
CA PRO A 145 57.78 -7.73 -0.05
C PRO A 145 56.66 -6.74 -0.43
N GLU A 146 57.02 -5.46 -0.49
CA GLU A 146 56.20 -4.34 -0.98
C GLU A 146 55.85 -4.46 -2.47
N LEU A 147 54.85 -3.69 -2.92
CA LEU A 147 54.96 -2.96 -4.19
C LEU A 147 54.24 -1.60 -4.12
N HIS A 148 55.02 -0.52 -4.28
CA HIS A 148 54.62 0.88 -4.22
C HIS A 148 54.06 1.43 -5.54
N ALA A 149 53.18 2.45 -5.45
CA ALA A 149 53.27 3.78 -6.11
C ALA A 149 51.86 4.42 -6.21
N GLY A 150 51.64 5.71 -5.95
CA GLY A 150 52.50 6.78 -5.41
C GLY A 150 51.68 8.05 -5.16
N GLY A 151 52.15 8.94 -4.27
CA GLY A 151 51.56 10.27 -4.01
C GLY A 151 51.89 11.31 -5.10
N PRO A 152 51.59 12.61 -4.89
CA PRO A 152 52.12 13.34 -3.73
C PRO A 152 51.14 14.31 -3.01
N ASP A 153 51.53 14.67 -1.77
CA ASP A 153 51.59 15.99 -1.10
C ASP A 153 50.65 17.13 -1.57
N ASN A 154 50.09 18.03 -0.74
CA ASN A 154 50.19 18.32 0.71
C ASN A 154 48.85 18.99 1.17
N ASP A 155 48.59 19.53 2.38
CA ASP A 155 49.41 19.95 3.52
C ASP A 155 48.55 19.96 4.84
N LEU A 156 49.11 20.43 5.96
CA LEU A 156 48.38 20.84 7.18
C LEU A 156 48.78 22.28 7.59
N PRO A 157 48.02 22.95 8.49
CA PRO A 157 48.46 22.94 9.89
C PRO A 157 47.33 22.89 10.95
N VAL A 158 47.76 22.64 12.19
CA VAL A 158 46.93 22.45 13.41
C VAL A 158 47.00 23.69 14.32
N ALA A 159 45.91 23.99 15.04
CA ALA A 159 45.89 24.66 16.36
C ALA A 159 44.52 24.36 17.02
N ASP A 160 44.39 23.56 18.09
CA ASP A 160 44.76 23.74 19.51
C ASP A 160 44.01 24.86 20.27
N GLY A 161 43.34 24.53 21.39
CA GLY A 161 42.61 25.50 22.23
C GLY A 161 41.50 24.98 23.17
N ARG A 162 41.88 24.41 24.31
CA ARG A 162 41.09 24.36 25.59
C ARG A 162 41.91 25.16 26.65
N PRO A 163 41.41 25.63 27.82
CA PRO A 163 40.39 24.98 28.68
C PRO A 163 39.47 25.93 29.53
N GLY A 164 38.76 25.34 30.51
CA GLY A 164 38.09 26.01 31.65
C GLY A 164 36.57 26.05 31.54
N SER A 165 35.74 25.93 32.58
CA SER A 165 35.80 25.35 33.93
C SER A 165 34.50 25.82 34.62
N ASP A 166 33.78 24.88 35.22
CA ASP A 166 32.57 25.03 36.07
C ASP A 166 32.84 25.93 37.33
N PRO A 167 31.88 26.23 38.27
CA PRO A 167 30.50 25.74 38.38
C PRO A 167 29.39 26.72 38.88
N GLY A 168 28.13 26.27 38.81
CA GLY A 168 27.25 26.18 39.99
C GLY A 168 26.10 27.19 40.18
N ALA A 169 24.89 26.66 40.43
CA ALA A 169 23.98 27.06 41.53
C ALA A 169 22.71 26.17 41.56
N ALA A 170 22.12 26.00 42.75
CA ALA A 170 20.81 25.41 43.04
C ALA A 170 20.09 26.35 44.05
N PRO A 171 18.98 26.00 44.75
CA PRO A 171 17.81 25.15 44.46
C PRO A 171 16.47 25.94 44.72
N ALA A 172 15.35 25.22 44.93
CA ALA A 172 14.17 25.61 45.75
C ALA A 172 13.23 26.75 45.24
N ASP A 173 11.95 26.85 45.64
CA ASP A 173 10.95 25.91 46.21
C ASP A 173 9.54 26.55 46.06
N ASP A 174 8.48 25.73 46.18
CA ASP A 174 7.09 26.01 46.62
C ASP A 174 6.16 27.10 46.01
N GLU A 175 4.88 26.70 45.89
CA GLU A 175 3.69 27.56 45.74
C GLU A 175 3.30 28.25 47.07
N PRO A 176 2.24 29.11 47.12
CA PRO A 176 0.93 28.55 47.52
C PRO A 176 -0.36 29.24 46.98
N GLU A 177 -1.35 28.40 46.69
CA GLU A 177 -2.77 28.39 47.11
C GLU A 177 -3.72 29.64 47.25
N HIS A 178 -4.96 29.40 46.76
CA HIS A 178 -6.31 29.78 47.29
C HIS A 178 -6.82 31.25 47.16
N ALA A 179 -8.09 31.56 46.81
CA ALA A 179 -9.35 31.14 47.44
C ALA A 179 -10.64 31.66 46.71
N ASP A 180 -11.74 30.89 46.84
CA ASP A 180 -13.19 31.25 46.93
C ASP A 180 -14.04 31.97 45.84
N GLY A 181 -15.30 31.50 45.72
CA GLY A 181 -16.41 32.03 44.89
C GLY A 181 -17.35 33.00 45.66
N PRO A 182 -18.71 33.00 45.49
CA PRO A 182 -19.61 31.91 45.04
C PRO A 182 -20.85 32.29 44.17
N SER A 183 -21.68 31.28 43.81
CA SER A 183 -23.15 31.33 43.50
C SER A 183 -23.63 32.15 42.27
N ALA A 184 -24.68 31.82 41.50
CA ALA A 184 -25.56 30.65 41.29
C ALA A 184 -26.13 30.76 39.83
N GLU A 185 -27.09 30.01 39.28
CA GLU A 185 -28.04 29.01 39.80
C GLU A 185 -28.25 27.85 38.77
N ALA A 186 -29.44 27.23 38.66
CA ALA A 186 -29.66 26.00 37.87
C ALA A 186 -30.59 26.13 36.64
N ALA A 187 -30.30 25.34 35.59
CA ALA A 187 -31.29 24.51 34.88
C ALA A 187 -30.57 23.42 34.06
N SER A 188 -31.01 22.16 34.18
CA SER A 188 -30.36 20.99 33.59
C SER A 188 -31.20 20.32 32.49
N VAL A 189 -30.51 19.78 31.47
CA VAL A 189 -30.98 18.61 30.71
C VAL A 189 -29.78 17.68 30.50
N VAL A 190 -29.99 16.38 30.74
CA VAL A 190 -28.94 15.37 30.87
C VAL A 190 -28.62 14.72 29.53
N VAL A 191 -27.32 14.64 29.20
CA VAL A 191 -26.77 13.59 28.32
C VAL A 191 -25.71 12.86 29.13
N GLY A 192 -25.91 11.56 29.36
CA GLY A 192 -25.01 10.77 30.20
C GLY A 192 -23.68 10.47 29.50
N ALA A 193 -22.58 10.88 30.12
CA ALA A 193 -21.35 10.09 30.05
C ALA A 193 -21.64 8.69 30.63
N GLY A 194 -20.99 7.59 30.24
CA GLY A 194 -19.71 7.48 29.55
C GLY A 194 -18.87 6.47 30.35
N VAL A 195 -18.43 5.40 29.70
CA VAL A 195 -17.55 4.39 30.32
C VAL A 195 -16.38 4.16 29.38
N ALA A 196 -15.21 4.63 29.79
CA ALA A 196 -13.95 4.20 29.20
C ALA A 196 -13.72 2.74 29.61
N VAL A 197 -13.30 1.90 28.67
CA VAL A 197 -12.88 0.52 28.97
C VAL A 197 -11.37 0.46 28.88
N ASP A 198 -10.72 0.51 30.03
CA ASP A 198 -9.30 0.16 30.14
C ASP A 198 -9.14 -1.33 29.88
N ALA A 199 -8.32 -1.68 28.89
CA ALA A 199 -7.93 -3.07 28.65
C ALA A 199 -6.77 -3.44 29.57
N ALA A 200 -7.08 -3.69 30.84
CA ALA A 200 -6.12 -4.20 31.80
C ALA A 200 -5.86 -5.71 31.60
N ASP A 201 -4.59 -6.11 31.63
CA ASP A 201 -4.19 -7.51 31.69
C ASP A 201 -4.87 -8.23 32.86
N GLN A 202 -5.59 -9.31 32.56
CA GLN A 202 -5.90 -10.36 33.54
C GLN A 202 -5.57 -11.72 32.93
N ALA A 203 -4.37 -12.20 33.21
CA ALA A 203 -4.01 -13.60 33.01
C ALA A 203 -4.85 -14.47 33.95
N VAL A 204 -5.78 -15.24 33.39
CA VAL A 204 -6.52 -16.26 34.14
C VAL A 204 -5.55 -17.40 34.46
N ALA A 205 -5.34 -17.67 35.74
CA ALA A 205 -4.59 -18.85 36.17
C ALA A 205 -5.40 -20.11 35.83
N GLY A 206 -4.94 -20.87 34.83
CA GLY A 206 -5.55 -22.13 34.44
C GLY A 206 -5.34 -23.25 35.47
N ASP A 207 -6.33 -24.13 35.55
CA ASP A 207 -6.32 -25.34 36.38
C ASP A 207 -5.19 -26.30 35.91
N PRO A 208 -4.30 -26.80 36.79
CA PRO A 208 -3.20 -27.69 36.40
C PRO A 208 -3.69 -29.12 36.10
N GLY A 209 -4.45 -29.28 35.01
CA GLY A 209 -5.09 -30.55 34.64
C GLY A 209 -5.28 -30.81 33.15
N GLU A 210 -5.29 -29.79 32.29
CA GLU A 210 -5.44 -29.96 30.83
C GLU A 210 -4.14 -29.64 30.10
N VAL A 211 -3.55 -30.66 29.47
CA VAL A 211 -2.54 -30.46 28.43
C VAL A 211 -3.28 -29.98 27.20
N ALA A 212 -3.30 -28.66 26.98
CA ALA A 212 -3.81 -28.11 25.73
C ALA A 212 -2.99 -28.69 24.56
N ASP A 213 -3.66 -29.43 23.67
CA ASP A 213 -3.04 -29.92 22.43
C ASP A 213 -2.48 -28.72 21.67
N VAL A 214 -1.16 -28.68 21.49
CA VAL A 214 -0.50 -27.61 20.73
C VAL A 214 -0.85 -27.83 19.26
N GLU A 215 -1.86 -27.10 18.79
CA GLU A 215 -2.40 -27.22 17.45
C GLU A 215 -1.32 -26.93 16.40
N ASP A 216 -1.13 -27.86 15.46
CA ASP A 216 -0.04 -27.79 14.48
C ASP A 216 -0.16 -26.55 13.58
N ALA A 217 0.98 -26.00 13.16
CA ALA A 217 1.05 -24.75 12.41
C ALA A 217 0.34 -24.80 11.05
N CYS A 218 0.23 -25.98 10.42
CA CYS A 218 -0.58 -26.15 9.21
C CYS A 218 -2.09 -26.10 9.52
N THR A 219 -2.51 -26.62 10.67
CA THR A 219 -3.90 -26.56 11.15
C THR A 219 -4.31 -25.13 11.49
N GLU A 220 -3.44 -24.35 12.14
CA GLU A 220 -3.68 -22.92 12.36
C GLU A 220 -3.70 -22.12 11.05
N ALA A 221 -2.83 -22.42 10.09
CA ALA A 221 -2.93 -21.83 8.75
C ALA A 221 -4.24 -22.20 8.04
N ALA A 222 -4.76 -23.41 8.25
CA ALA A 222 -6.08 -23.80 7.75
C ALA A 222 -7.21 -23.03 8.45
N ARG A 223 -7.11 -22.82 9.76
CA ARG A 223 -8.05 -21.99 10.55
C ARG A 223 -8.14 -20.57 10.00
N ASP A 224 -6.99 -19.93 9.73
CA ASP A 224 -6.94 -18.60 9.10
C ASP A 224 -7.72 -18.57 7.76
N VAL A 225 -7.46 -19.56 6.89
CA VAL A 225 -8.09 -19.63 5.55
C VAL A 225 -9.58 -19.94 5.64
N LEU A 226 -9.99 -20.85 6.51
CA LEU A 226 -11.40 -21.26 6.70
C LEU A 226 -12.23 -20.12 7.31
N ARG A 227 -11.69 -19.38 8.28
CA ARG A 227 -12.28 -18.14 8.79
C ARG A 227 -12.61 -17.15 7.67
N GLY A 228 -11.70 -16.99 6.71
CA GLY A 228 -11.93 -16.18 5.51
C GLY A 228 -12.98 -16.75 4.55
N MET A 229 -13.12 -18.08 4.46
CA MET A 229 -14.16 -18.72 3.64
C MET A 229 -15.57 -18.56 4.23
N VAL A 230 -15.72 -18.51 5.57
CA VAL A 230 -17.01 -18.34 6.27
C VAL A 230 -17.30 -16.88 6.70
N ALA A 231 -16.43 -15.93 6.31
CA ALA A 231 -16.52 -14.51 6.67
C ALA A 231 -16.52 -14.22 8.20
N SER A 232 -15.81 -15.03 8.98
CA SER A 232 -15.61 -14.81 10.42
C SER A 232 -14.88 -13.49 10.68
N ALA A 233 -15.41 -12.68 11.60
CA ALA A 233 -14.77 -11.44 12.06
C ALA A 233 -13.46 -11.68 12.84
N ARG A 234 -13.17 -12.93 13.24
CA ARG A 234 -11.91 -13.36 13.86
C ARG A 234 -10.83 -13.74 12.84
N GLU A 235 -11.13 -13.70 11.54
CA GLU A 235 -10.15 -13.88 10.48
C GLU A 235 -9.01 -12.85 10.63
N PRO A 236 -7.72 -13.28 10.69
CA PRO A 236 -6.63 -12.44 11.19
C PRO A 236 -6.21 -11.26 10.29
N ILE A 237 -6.61 -11.23 9.00
CA ILE A 237 -6.23 -10.15 8.08
C ILE A 237 -7.38 -9.19 7.76
N ALA A 238 -8.41 -9.60 7.03
CA ALA A 238 -9.54 -8.75 6.66
C ALA A 238 -10.62 -8.68 7.74
N GLY A 239 -10.65 -9.62 8.69
CA GLY A 239 -11.65 -9.68 9.77
C GLY A 239 -13.05 -9.81 9.21
N GLY A 240 -13.27 -10.83 8.38
CA GLY A 240 -14.55 -11.16 7.75
C GLY A 240 -14.94 -10.31 6.53
N ARG A 241 -14.13 -9.30 6.17
CA ARG A 241 -14.43 -8.37 5.04
C ARG A 241 -14.13 -8.97 3.66
N HIS A 242 -13.23 -9.93 3.56
CA HIS A 242 -12.83 -10.59 2.31
C HIS A 242 -12.03 -11.86 2.60
N LYS A 243 -12.02 -12.83 1.65
CA LYS A 243 -11.05 -13.94 1.66
C LYS A 243 -9.81 -13.53 0.88
N VAL A 244 -8.68 -13.37 1.55
CA VAL A 244 -7.33 -13.17 0.95
C VAL A 244 -6.32 -14.00 1.74
N PHE A 245 -5.12 -14.25 1.19
CA PHE A 245 -4.02 -14.76 2.01
C PHE A 245 -3.28 -13.57 2.64
N GLY A 246 -3.10 -13.57 3.95
CA GLY A 246 -2.33 -12.52 4.62
C GLY A 246 -2.22 -12.74 6.12
N ARG A 247 -1.06 -12.37 6.67
CA ARG A 247 -0.80 -12.28 8.11
C ARG A 247 0.47 -11.46 8.31
N ALA A 248 0.40 -10.44 9.15
CA ALA A 248 1.48 -9.46 9.29
C ALA A 248 2.76 -10.07 9.89
N ASP A 249 2.61 -11.00 10.83
CA ASP A 249 3.69 -11.76 11.48
C ASP A 249 4.38 -12.78 10.54
N LEU A 250 3.63 -13.33 9.57
CA LEU A 250 4.13 -14.22 8.51
C LEU A 250 4.81 -13.48 7.34
N ALA A 251 4.82 -12.14 7.39
CA ALA A 251 5.18 -11.25 6.29
C ALA A 251 4.37 -11.50 4.99
N VAL A 252 3.15 -12.03 5.10
CA VAL A 252 2.24 -12.22 3.96
C VAL A 252 1.31 -11.03 3.85
N ILE A 253 1.45 -10.27 2.78
CA ILE A 253 0.70 -9.05 2.49
C ILE A 253 -0.52 -9.41 1.63
N PRO A 254 -1.75 -9.00 2.01
CA PRO A 254 -2.94 -9.32 1.24
C PRO A 254 -2.91 -8.64 -0.14
N THR A 255 -3.23 -9.42 -1.17
CA THR A 255 -3.40 -8.94 -2.55
C THR A 255 -4.89 -8.88 -2.90
N THR A 256 -5.25 -8.03 -3.86
CA THR A 256 -6.64 -8.01 -4.36
C THR A 256 -6.86 -9.03 -5.47
N SER A 257 -8.14 -9.21 -5.86
CA SER A 257 -8.52 -10.03 -7.01
C SER A 257 -8.21 -9.38 -8.37
N THR A 258 -7.76 -8.12 -8.38
CA THR A 258 -7.43 -7.38 -9.62
C THR A 258 -6.18 -7.99 -10.25
N ILE A 259 -6.25 -8.31 -11.54
CA ILE A 259 -5.24 -9.17 -12.20
C ILE A 259 -3.86 -8.50 -12.17
N ALA A 260 -2.91 -9.11 -11.48
CA ALA A 260 -1.52 -8.68 -11.35
C ALA A 260 -1.28 -7.24 -10.83
N SER A 261 -2.29 -6.60 -10.24
CA SER A 261 -2.21 -5.23 -9.69
C SER A 261 -1.18 -5.10 -8.56
N HIS A 262 -0.83 -6.20 -7.90
CA HIS A 262 0.18 -6.25 -6.84
C HIS A 262 1.64 -6.30 -7.35
N LEU A 263 1.87 -6.58 -8.64
CA LEU A 263 3.23 -6.67 -9.20
C LEU A 263 3.95 -5.29 -9.19
N PRO A 264 3.32 -4.17 -9.62
CA PRO A 264 3.92 -2.84 -9.48
C PRO A 264 4.28 -2.48 -8.03
N ARG A 265 3.42 -2.82 -7.07
CA ARG A 265 3.70 -2.69 -5.63
C ARG A 265 4.95 -3.48 -5.22
N ALA A 266 5.10 -4.74 -5.66
CA ALA A 266 6.26 -5.56 -5.33
C ALA A 266 7.59 -4.96 -5.84
N VAL A 267 7.57 -4.34 -7.02
CA VAL A 267 8.72 -3.58 -7.57
C VAL A 267 9.02 -2.35 -6.70
N GLY A 268 7.99 -1.60 -6.31
CA GLY A 268 8.12 -0.47 -5.37
C GLY A 268 8.72 -0.88 -4.02
N MET A 269 8.32 -2.04 -3.49
CA MET A 269 8.86 -2.56 -2.24
C MET A 269 10.34 -2.91 -2.36
N GLY A 270 10.75 -3.52 -3.48
CA GLY A 270 12.16 -3.81 -3.76
C GLY A 270 13.01 -2.53 -3.79
N LEU A 271 12.56 -1.52 -4.53
CA LEU A 271 13.24 -0.22 -4.58
C LEU A 271 13.35 0.44 -3.19
N ALA A 272 12.28 0.39 -2.40
CA ALA A 272 12.23 0.99 -1.08
C ALA A 272 13.13 0.27 -0.05
N LEU A 273 13.17 -1.07 -0.06
CA LEU A 273 14.11 -1.85 0.76
C LEU A 273 15.57 -1.42 0.54
N GLU A 274 15.99 -1.25 -0.71
CA GLU A 274 17.36 -0.79 -1.03
C GLU A 274 17.62 0.67 -0.63
N ARG A 275 16.60 1.54 -0.65
CA ARG A 275 16.73 2.93 -0.19
C ARG A 275 16.82 3.03 1.32
N LEU A 276 15.93 2.36 2.05
CA LEU A 276 15.93 2.32 3.53
C LEU A 276 17.23 1.70 4.08
N ARG A 277 17.73 0.64 3.43
CA ARG A 277 19.05 0.06 3.73
C ARG A 277 20.20 1.07 3.57
N LYS A 278 20.18 1.91 2.53
CA LYS A 278 21.20 2.96 2.31
C LYS A 278 21.06 4.16 3.25
N LEU A 279 19.85 4.49 3.69
CA LEU A 279 19.59 5.53 4.68
C LEU A 279 19.94 5.11 6.12
N GLY A 280 20.41 3.87 6.33
CA GLY A 280 20.74 3.34 7.66
C GLY A 280 19.52 2.94 8.50
N VAL A 281 18.31 3.02 7.96
CA VAL A 281 17.05 2.81 8.70
C VAL A 281 16.57 1.35 8.59
N GLY A 282 17.44 0.42 9.01
CA GLY A 282 17.12 -1.01 9.13
C GLY A 282 16.33 -1.31 10.40
N GLY A 283 15.12 -1.84 10.28
CA GLY A 283 14.20 -1.99 11.41
C GLY A 283 14.35 -3.26 12.25
N ARG A 284 13.70 -3.21 13.42
CA ARG A 284 13.53 -4.34 14.35
C ARG A 284 12.35 -5.21 13.91
N ARG A 285 12.37 -6.51 14.25
CA ARG A 285 11.30 -7.47 13.97
C ARG A 285 9.96 -6.97 14.52
N ALA A 286 8.95 -6.84 13.67
CA ALA A 286 7.59 -6.54 14.09
C ALA A 286 6.99 -7.75 14.83
N GLY A 287 6.56 -7.55 16.08
CA GLY A 287 5.78 -8.54 16.84
C GLY A 287 4.30 -8.52 16.45
N ALA A 288 3.55 -9.55 16.87
CA ALA A 288 2.11 -9.61 16.67
C ALA A 288 1.43 -8.34 17.23
N GLY A 289 0.55 -7.72 16.42
CA GLY A 289 -0.15 -6.47 16.75
C GLY A 289 0.48 -5.17 16.21
N VAL A 290 1.69 -5.21 15.64
CA VAL A 290 2.32 -4.00 15.05
C VAL A 290 1.76 -3.71 13.66
N ARG A 291 0.98 -2.63 13.54
CA ARG A 291 0.55 -2.07 12.23
C ARG A 291 1.77 -1.65 11.39
N ILE A 292 1.88 -2.18 10.18
CA ILE A 292 2.90 -1.92 9.15
C ILE A 292 2.48 -0.72 8.27
N GLY A 293 3.45 -0.03 7.67
CA GLY A 293 3.21 1.18 6.87
C GLY A 293 2.86 2.39 7.72
N ARG A 294 3.63 2.62 8.81
CA ARG A 294 3.48 3.79 9.69
C ARG A 294 4.10 5.07 9.15
N GLY A 295 4.88 4.98 8.07
CA GLY A 295 5.63 6.12 7.54
C GLY A 295 6.67 6.68 8.52
N ASP A 296 7.10 5.93 9.53
CA ASP A 296 8.08 6.34 10.55
C ASP A 296 9.55 6.14 10.12
N GLY A 297 9.77 5.75 8.86
CA GLY A 297 11.07 5.48 8.27
C GLY A 297 11.63 4.09 8.55
N SER A 298 11.10 3.35 9.53
CA SER A 298 11.60 2.01 9.84
C SER A 298 11.04 0.96 8.88
N SER A 299 11.93 0.17 8.26
CA SER A 299 11.48 -0.98 7.47
C SER A 299 11.06 -2.13 8.39
N PRO A 300 9.87 -2.73 8.20
CA PRO A 300 9.41 -3.85 9.05
C PRO A 300 10.12 -5.18 8.73
N TRP A 301 10.95 -5.23 7.67
CA TRP A 301 11.70 -6.43 7.26
C TRP A 301 13.22 -6.23 7.38
N PRO A 302 14.01 -7.32 7.47
CA PRO A 302 15.46 -7.25 7.49
C PRO A 302 16.04 -6.51 6.27
N PRO A 303 17.17 -5.79 6.41
CA PRO A 303 17.78 -5.06 5.29
C PRO A 303 18.18 -5.95 4.09
N ASP A 304 18.44 -7.23 4.30
CA ASP A 304 18.75 -8.21 3.26
C ASP A 304 17.53 -9.03 2.79
N ALA A 305 16.31 -8.68 3.21
CA ALA A 305 15.07 -9.30 2.74
C ALA A 305 14.89 -9.12 1.23
N ILE A 306 14.21 -10.06 0.59
CA ILE A 306 13.76 -9.95 -0.81
C ILE A 306 12.24 -9.90 -0.85
N VAL A 307 11.67 -9.23 -1.85
CA VAL A 307 10.22 -9.23 -2.08
C VAL A 307 9.87 -10.39 -2.98
N VAL A 308 8.82 -11.13 -2.64
CA VAL A 308 8.32 -12.24 -3.47
C VAL A 308 6.88 -11.97 -3.86
N CYS A 309 6.54 -12.12 -5.14
CA CYS A 309 5.16 -12.00 -5.59
C CYS A 309 4.79 -13.10 -6.57
N SER A 310 3.79 -13.92 -6.22
CA SER A 310 3.27 -14.96 -7.12
C SER A 310 2.06 -14.48 -7.93
N PHE A 311 1.88 -15.04 -9.13
CA PHE A 311 0.80 -14.70 -10.07
C PHE A 311 0.60 -15.85 -11.09
N GLY A 312 -0.58 -15.95 -11.67
CA GLY A 312 -0.88 -16.95 -12.72
C GLY A 312 -0.37 -16.56 -14.11
N ASP A 313 -0.05 -17.56 -14.95
CA ASP A 313 0.53 -17.42 -16.29
C ASP A 313 -0.17 -16.44 -17.23
N ALA A 314 -1.50 -16.51 -17.35
CA ALA A 314 -2.25 -15.63 -18.22
C ALA A 314 -2.06 -14.13 -17.89
N SER A 315 -1.71 -13.83 -16.64
CA SER A 315 -1.45 -12.47 -16.16
C SER A 315 -0.15 -11.87 -16.70
N VAL A 316 0.75 -12.65 -17.32
CA VAL A 316 1.93 -12.12 -18.05
C VAL A 316 1.54 -11.09 -19.11
N ASN A 317 0.32 -11.20 -19.64
CA ASN A 317 -0.23 -10.32 -20.66
C ASN A 317 -0.91 -9.06 -20.09
N HIS A 318 -1.11 -8.97 -18.77
CA HIS A 318 -1.82 -7.84 -18.16
C HIS A 318 -0.97 -6.56 -18.22
N ALA A 319 -1.64 -5.40 -18.31
CA ALA A 319 -0.98 -4.10 -18.35
C ALA A 319 -0.09 -3.88 -17.11
N SER A 320 -0.63 -4.09 -15.90
CA SER A 320 0.08 -3.94 -14.63
C SER A 320 1.28 -4.90 -14.48
N ALA A 321 1.18 -6.12 -15.02
CA ALA A 321 2.32 -7.05 -15.04
C ALA A 321 3.40 -6.57 -16.01
N THR A 322 3.01 -6.09 -17.19
CA THR A 322 3.93 -5.57 -18.20
C THR A 322 4.65 -4.32 -17.70
N ALA A 323 3.93 -3.40 -17.06
CA ALA A 323 4.47 -2.24 -16.34
C ALA A 323 5.51 -2.66 -15.30
N ALA A 324 5.15 -3.59 -14.40
CA ALA A 324 6.06 -4.08 -13.37
C ALA A 324 7.33 -4.73 -13.93
N PHE A 325 7.23 -5.59 -14.96
CA PHE A 325 8.41 -6.20 -15.59
C PHE A 325 9.28 -5.15 -16.30
N ASN A 326 8.67 -4.20 -17.01
CA ASN A 326 9.39 -3.13 -17.70
C ASN A 326 10.15 -2.24 -16.69
N THR A 327 9.49 -1.86 -15.60
CA THR A 327 10.08 -1.05 -14.54
C THR A 327 11.17 -1.79 -13.79
N ALA A 328 10.96 -3.04 -13.39
CA ALA A 328 12.03 -3.84 -12.78
C ALA A 328 13.26 -3.96 -13.70
N GLY A 329 13.04 -4.22 -15.00
CA GLY A 329 14.09 -4.37 -16.01
C GLY A 329 14.85 -3.08 -16.32
N TRP A 330 14.14 -1.97 -16.51
CA TRP A 330 14.75 -0.66 -16.80
C TRP A 330 15.54 -0.13 -15.60
N TYR A 331 15.00 -0.25 -14.38
CA TYR A 331 15.69 0.19 -13.17
C TYR A 331 17.01 -0.60 -13.00
N ASP A 332 17.02 -1.90 -13.27
CA ASP A 332 18.27 -2.68 -13.29
C ASP A 332 19.23 -2.25 -14.41
N HIS A 333 18.71 -1.96 -15.60
CA HIS A 333 19.51 -1.50 -16.74
C HIS A 333 20.24 -0.17 -16.45
N ILE A 334 19.60 0.77 -15.76
CA ILE A 334 20.23 2.02 -15.31
C ILE A 334 21.04 1.89 -14.01
N GLY A 335 21.27 0.66 -13.53
CA GLY A 335 22.13 0.36 -12.38
C GLY A 335 21.47 0.47 -11.00
N LEU A 336 20.16 0.71 -10.93
CA LEU A 336 19.41 0.62 -9.68
C LEU A 336 19.18 -0.85 -9.28
N ARG A 337 18.89 -1.08 -8.01
CA ARG A 337 18.78 -2.41 -7.41
C ARG A 337 17.36 -2.60 -6.89
N ILE A 338 16.71 -3.67 -7.35
CA ILE A 338 15.34 -4.06 -7.01
C ILE A 338 15.36 -5.56 -6.69
N PRO A 339 15.46 -5.95 -5.41
CA PRO A 339 15.47 -7.34 -4.94
C PRO A 339 14.05 -7.95 -4.94
N VAL A 340 13.49 -8.18 -6.14
CA VAL A 340 12.17 -8.81 -6.32
C VAL A 340 12.27 -10.16 -7.05
N LEU A 341 11.58 -11.16 -6.53
CA LEU A 341 11.37 -12.48 -7.13
C LEU A 341 9.91 -12.60 -7.56
N PHE A 342 9.68 -12.53 -8.87
CA PHE A 342 8.40 -12.84 -9.49
C PHE A 342 8.23 -14.37 -9.57
N VAL A 343 7.07 -14.92 -9.19
CA VAL A 343 6.79 -16.36 -9.27
C VAL A 343 5.56 -16.58 -10.15
N CYS A 344 5.80 -16.98 -11.41
CA CYS A 344 4.74 -17.31 -12.35
C CYS A 344 4.31 -18.76 -12.14
N GLU A 345 3.13 -18.97 -11.57
CA GLU A 345 2.47 -20.27 -11.42
C GLU A 345 1.72 -20.61 -12.72
N ASP A 346 2.30 -21.42 -13.59
CA ASP A 346 1.80 -21.70 -14.94
C ASP A 346 1.08 -23.04 -15.04
N ASN A 347 -0.26 -23.00 -14.98
CA ASN A 347 -1.14 -24.15 -15.26
C ASN A 347 -1.64 -24.16 -16.71
N GLY A 348 -1.17 -23.23 -17.55
CA GLY A 348 -1.57 -23.08 -18.95
C GLY A 348 -2.97 -22.51 -19.18
N LEU A 349 -3.69 -22.01 -18.17
CA LEU A 349 -5.11 -21.64 -18.26
C LEU A 349 -5.48 -20.35 -17.48
N GLY A 350 -5.67 -19.26 -18.23
CA GLY A 350 -6.37 -18.06 -17.77
C GLY A 350 -7.89 -18.26 -17.73
N ILE A 351 -8.42 -18.66 -16.57
CA ILE A 351 -9.82 -19.09 -16.40
C ILE A 351 -10.10 -20.27 -17.35
N SER A 352 -10.76 -20.05 -18.50
CA SER A 352 -11.03 -21.05 -19.54
C SER A 352 -10.15 -20.88 -20.79
N VAL A 353 -9.39 -19.78 -20.89
CA VAL A 353 -8.54 -19.45 -22.04
C VAL A 353 -7.17 -20.12 -21.87
N ARG A 354 -6.75 -20.91 -22.86
CA ARG A 354 -5.42 -21.54 -22.87
C ARG A 354 -4.33 -20.50 -23.14
N SER A 355 -3.31 -20.47 -22.30
CA SER A 355 -2.04 -19.81 -22.61
C SER A 355 -1.37 -20.55 -23.77
N PRO A 356 -0.98 -19.89 -24.88
CA PRO A 356 -0.41 -20.59 -26.03
C PRO A 356 0.89 -21.31 -25.66
N ARG A 357 1.09 -22.53 -26.18
CA ARG A 357 2.24 -23.37 -25.82
C ARG A 357 3.58 -22.64 -26.03
N GLY A 358 4.34 -22.47 -24.95
CA GLY A 358 5.64 -21.79 -24.96
C GLY A 358 5.58 -20.25 -24.88
N TRP A 359 4.40 -19.64 -24.98
CA TRP A 359 4.24 -18.18 -24.91
C TRP A 359 4.75 -17.59 -23.59
N VAL A 360 4.31 -18.15 -22.46
CA VAL A 360 4.68 -17.70 -21.10
C VAL A 360 6.19 -17.72 -20.91
N ALA A 361 6.83 -18.85 -21.23
CA ALA A 361 8.28 -19.01 -21.15
C ALA A 361 9.04 -18.03 -22.07
N ALA A 362 8.57 -17.82 -23.30
CA ALA A 362 9.20 -16.88 -24.24
C ALA A 362 9.06 -15.42 -23.77
N ALA A 363 7.85 -15.02 -23.36
CA ALA A 363 7.53 -13.68 -22.90
C ALA A 363 8.29 -13.30 -21.62
N LEU A 364 8.44 -14.23 -20.68
CA LEU A 364 9.22 -14.01 -19.44
C LEU A 364 10.73 -14.03 -19.69
N ARG A 365 11.24 -14.96 -20.52
CA ARG A 365 12.67 -15.04 -20.87
C ARG A 365 13.15 -13.81 -21.66
N ALA A 366 12.26 -13.17 -22.42
CA ALA A 366 12.58 -11.98 -23.21
C ALA A 366 12.62 -10.66 -22.40
N LYS A 367 12.24 -10.64 -21.12
CA LYS A 367 12.23 -9.41 -20.32
C LYS A 367 13.66 -8.93 -20.02
N PRO A 368 14.07 -7.73 -20.48
CA PRO A 368 15.40 -7.18 -20.17
C PRO A 368 15.60 -7.00 -18.67
N GLY A 369 16.83 -7.15 -18.17
CA GLY A 369 17.18 -6.94 -16.75
C GLY A 369 16.66 -7.98 -15.76
N ILE A 370 15.69 -8.82 -16.12
CA ILE A 370 15.11 -9.86 -15.25
C ILE A 370 15.77 -11.20 -15.51
N ARG A 371 16.31 -11.85 -14.47
CA ARG A 371 16.86 -13.21 -14.58
C ARG A 371 15.74 -14.24 -14.65
N TYR A 372 15.65 -14.99 -15.75
CA TYR A 372 14.72 -16.11 -15.90
C TYR A 372 15.25 -17.41 -15.28
N PHE A 373 14.39 -18.08 -14.50
CA PHE A 373 14.51 -19.45 -13.99
C PHE A 373 13.24 -20.22 -14.36
N ALA A 374 13.32 -21.54 -14.48
CA ALA A 374 12.16 -22.41 -14.70
C ALA A 374 12.29 -23.73 -13.94
N ALA A 375 11.17 -24.25 -13.46
CA ALA A 375 11.10 -25.53 -12.75
C ALA A 375 9.77 -26.25 -13.03
N ASN A 376 9.79 -27.57 -13.04
CA ASN A 376 8.60 -28.40 -13.07
C ASN A 376 8.03 -28.56 -11.65
N GLY A 377 6.83 -28.07 -11.39
CA GLY A 377 6.17 -28.23 -10.09
C GLY A 377 5.79 -29.68 -9.76
N ALA A 378 5.75 -30.57 -10.76
CA ALA A 378 5.62 -32.02 -10.55
C ALA A 378 6.95 -32.72 -10.19
N ASP A 379 8.06 -31.98 -10.08
CA ASP A 379 9.31 -32.43 -9.46
C ASP A 379 9.61 -31.55 -8.23
N PRO A 380 9.29 -32.01 -7.00
CA PRO A 380 9.48 -31.22 -5.79
C PRO A 380 10.95 -30.92 -5.47
N VAL A 381 11.90 -31.75 -5.94
CA VAL A 381 13.33 -31.55 -5.70
C VAL A 381 13.87 -30.46 -6.65
N GLU A 382 13.48 -30.51 -7.93
CA GLU A 382 13.77 -29.43 -8.88
C GLU A 382 13.13 -28.12 -8.43
N ALA A 383 11.84 -28.13 -8.09
CA ALA A 383 11.10 -26.95 -7.67
C ALA A 383 11.77 -26.25 -6.47
N TYR A 384 12.17 -27.00 -5.43
CA TYR A 384 12.90 -26.45 -4.29
C TYR A 384 14.28 -25.91 -4.68
N ARG A 385 15.08 -26.69 -5.42
CA ARG A 385 16.44 -26.31 -5.83
C ARG A 385 16.43 -25.02 -6.63
N VAL A 386 15.59 -24.94 -7.66
CA VAL A 386 15.52 -23.77 -8.56
C VAL A 386 14.90 -22.56 -7.85
N ALA A 387 13.93 -22.75 -6.96
CA ALA A 387 13.43 -21.65 -6.12
C ALA A 387 14.52 -21.11 -5.19
N GLY A 388 15.35 -21.99 -4.61
CA GLY A 388 16.52 -21.63 -3.81
C GLY A 388 17.57 -20.87 -4.61
N GLU A 389 17.89 -21.34 -5.83
CA GLU A 389 18.78 -20.64 -6.76
C GLU A 389 18.26 -19.25 -7.13
N ALA A 390 16.95 -19.11 -7.41
CA ALA A 390 16.32 -17.84 -7.74
C ALA A 390 16.30 -16.87 -6.54
N ALA A 391 15.93 -17.33 -5.35
CA ALA A 391 15.94 -16.53 -4.13
C ALA A 391 17.38 -16.10 -3.74
N ALA A 392 18.35 -17.02 -3.83
CA ALA A 392 19.75 -16.72 -3.59
C ALA A 392 20.32 -15.74 -4.63
N TRP A 393 19.89 -15.84 -5.89
CA TRP A 393 20.23 -14.88 -6.94
C TRP A 393 19.77 -13.48 -6.54
N VAL A 394 18.48 -13.31 -6.22
CA VAL A 394 17.87 -12.00 -5.89
C VAL A 394 18.49 -11.42 -4.63
N ARG A 395 18.74 -12.24 -3.61
CA ARG A 395 19.36 -11.77 -2.36
C ARG A 395 20.81 -11.35 -2.55
N ARG A 396 21.62 -12.14 -3.27
CA ARG A 396 23.05 -11.89 -3.47
C ARG A 396 23.31 -10.65 -4.34
N HIS A 397 22.58 -10.49 -5.44
CA HIS A 397 22.85 -9.45 -6.43
C HIS A 397 21.95 -8.22 -6.31
N ARG A 398 20.81 -8.34 -5.59
CA ARG A 398 19.81 -7.28 -5.39
C ARG A 398 19.16 -6.76 -6.69
N ARG A 399 18.97 -7.63 -7.67
CA ARG A 399 18.31 -7.34 -8.97
C ARG A 399 17.12 -8.29 -9.19
N PRO A 400 16.24 -8.06 -10.16
CA PRO A 400 15.00 -8.84 -10.29
C PRO A 400 15.23 -10.22 -10.93
N ALA A 401 14.44 -11.20 -10.51
CA ALA A 401 14.36 -12.50 -11.15
C ALA A 401 12.90 -12.95 -11.31
N VAL A 402 12.65 -13.86 -12.23
CA VAL A 402 11.38 -14.58 -12.38
C VAL A 402 11.60 -16.08 -12.34
N LEU A 403 10.87 -16.76 -11.46
CA LEU A 403 10.69 -18.20 -11.45
C LEU A 403 9.44 -18.55 -12.24
N HIS A 404 9.59 -19.26 -13.35
CA HIS A 404 8.52 -19.87 -14.11
C HIS A 404 8.28 -21.29 -13.60
N LEU A 405 7.29 -21.44 -12.72
CA LEU A 405 6.94 -22.71 -12.08
C LEU A 405 5.77 -23.34 -12.84
N ALA A 406 6.01 -24.42 -13.57
CA ALA A 406 4.94 -25.16 -14.22
C ALA A 406 4.09 -25.88 -13.15
N THR A 407 2.79 -25.63 -13.15
CA THR A 407 1.81 -26.25 -12.25
C THR A 407 0.76 -27.02 -13.06
N VAL A 408 -0.25 -27.55 -12.38
CA VAL A 408 -1.45 -28.14 -13.01
C VAL A 408 -2.71 -27.53 -12.41
N ARG A 409 -3.88 -27.88 -12.94
CA ARG A 409 -5.15 -27.46 -12.34
C ARG A 409 -6.09 -28.64 -12.19
N LEU A 410 -6.31 -29.06 -10.95
CA LEU A 410 -7.03 -30.31 -10.62
C LEU A 410 -8.52 -30.11 -10.33
N MET A 411 -8.98 -28.86 -10.29
CA MET A 411 -10.40 -28.48 -10.22
C MET A 411 -10.69 -27.29 -11.13
N GLY A 412 -11.94 -27.15 -11.58
CA GLY A 412 -12.45 -25.94 -12.26
C GLY A 412 -12.08 -24.62 -11.53
N HIS A 413 -11.97 -23.53 -12.29
CA HIS A 413 -11.42 -22.24 -11.84
C HIS A 413 -12.03 -21.75 -10.52
N ALA A 414 -13.35 -21.89 -10.37
CA ALA A 414 -14.12 -21.53 -9.16
C ALA A 414 -15.23 -22.57 -8.90
N GLY A 415 -15.97 -22.40 -7.80
CA GLY A 415 -16.96 -23.38 -7.31
C GLY A 415 -18.05 -23.84 -8.30
N ALA A 416 -18.43 -23.01 -9.27
CA ALA A 416 -19.45 -23.32 -10.29
C ALA A 416 -18.89 -23.49 -11.70
N ASP A 417 -17.56 -23.54 -11.87
CA ASP A 417 -16.93 -23.64 -13.18
C ASP A 417 -16.97 -25.08 -13.73
N ALA A 418 -17.62 -25.25 -14.89
CA ALA A 418 -17.77 -26.53 -15.57
C ALA A 418 -16.61 -26.74 -16.55
N GLU A 419 -15.46 -27.20 -16.06
CA GLU A 419 -14.23 -27.26 -16.85
C GLU A 419 -14.30 -28.15 -18.09
N THR A 420 -15.20 -29.14 -18.10
CA THR A 420 -15.50 -29.99 -19.27
C THR A 420 -16.08 -29.22 -20.46
N ALA A 421 -16.54 -27.98 -20.29
CA ALA A 421 -16.96 -27.11 -21.38
C ALA A 421 -15.79 -26.60 -22.23
N TYR A 422 -14.56 -26.63 -21.72
CA TYR A 422 -13.37 -26.13 -22.42
C TYR A 422 -12.12 -27.02 -22.31
N ARG A 423 -12.10 -28.05 -21.43
CA ARG A 423 -11.06 -29.08 -21.33
C ARG A 423 -11.58 -30.45 -21.75
N SER A 424 -10.74 -31.19 -22.46
CA SER A 424 -10.99 -32.61 -22.76
C SER A 424 -10.65 -33.50 -21.56
N ARG A 425 -11.24 -34.70 -21.51
CA ARG A 425 -10.95 -35.70 -20.47
C ARG A 425 -9.46 -36.09 -20.42
N ALA A 426 -8.80 -36.13 -21.58
CA ALA A 426 -7.38 -36.43 -21.67
C ALA A 426 -6.51 -35.32 -21.04
N GLU A 427 -6.86 -34.04 -21.23
CA GLU A 427 -6.17 -32.91 -20.58
C GLU A 427 -6.39 -32.88 -19.06
N ILE A 428 -7.54 -33.37 -18.56
CA ILE A 428 -7.80 -33.48 -17.12
C ILE A 428 -7.01 -34.67 -16.52
N ALA A 429 -7.00 -35.82 -17.20
CA ALA A 429 -6.22 -36.99 -16.76
C ALA A 429 -4.71 -36.70 -16.73
N ALA A 430 -4.18 -36.04 -17.76
CA ALA A 430 -2.75 -35.66 -17.84
C ALA A 430 -2.34 -34.60 -16.80
N ASP A 431 -3.28 -33.88 -16.18
CA ASP A 431 -3.01 -33.04 -15.02
C ASP A 431 -2.97 -33.85 -13.72
N VAL A 432 -3.89 -34.81 -13.55
CA VAL A 432 -3.92 -35.72 -12.39
C VAL A 432 -2.66 -36.60 -12.33
N GLU A 433 -2.15 -37.09 -13.47
CA GLU A 433 -0.88 -37.84 -13.53
C GLU A 433 0.31 -37.03 -12.98
N ARG A 434 0.24 -35.71 -13.11
CA ARG A 434 1.25 -34.70 -12.73
C ARG A 434 0.92 -33.98 -11.41
N ASP A 435 0.03 -34.53 -10.58
CA ASP A 435 -0.32 -33.96 -9.28
C ASP A 435 0.96 -33.76 -8.39
N PRO A 436 1.31 -32.51 -8.02
CA PRO A 436 2.50 -32.21 -7.21
C PRO A 436 2.49 -32.88 -5.83
N LEU A 437 1.32 -33.06 -5.21
CA LEU A 437 1.20 -33.72 -3.91
C LEU A 437 1.53 -35.22 -4.04
N LEU A 438 1.06 -35.86 -5.11
CA LEU A 438 1.38 -37.26 -5.41
C LEU A 438 2.85 -37.44 -5.83
N ALA A 439 3.46 -36.43 -6.46
CA ALA A 439 4.89 -36.43 -6.74
C ALA A 439 5.73 -36.42 -5.46
N THR A 440 5.38 -35.60 -4.46
CA THR A 440 6.02 -35.62 -3.12
C THR A 440 5.82 -36.97 -2.42
N ALA A 441 4.63 -37.57 -2.53
CA ALA A 441 4.38 -38.90 -1.96
C ALA A 441 5.25 -40.00 -2.60
N ARG A 442 5.32 -40.04 -3.93
CA ARG A 442 6.18 -40.97 -4.69
C ARG A 442 7.65 -40.83 -4.29
N LEU A 443 8.12 -39.59 -4.13
CA LEU A 443 9.48 -39.27 -3.69
C LEU A 443 9.78 -39.80 -2.28
N LEU A 444 8.85 -39.61 -1.34
CA LEU A 444 8.97 -40.08 0.04
C LEU A 444 9.02 -41.61 0.15
N VAL A 445 8.17 -42.31 -0.60
CA VAL A 445 8.16 -43.79 -0.63
C VAL A 445 9.39 -44.32 -1.36
N ALA A 446 9.70 -43.83 -2.56
CA ALA A 446 10.90 -44.28 -3.30
C ALA A 446 12.21 -43.98 -2.56
N GLY A 447 12.25 -42.90 -1.77
CA GLY A 447 13.39 -42.51 -0.94
C GLY A 447 13.54 -43.26 0.37
N GLY A 448 12.54 -44.05 0.81
CA GLY A 448 12.57 -44.85 2.04
C GLY A 448 12.04 -44.17 3.30
N PHE A 449 11.41 -43.00 3.18
CA PHE A 449 11.03 -42.13 4.31
C PHE A 449 9.60 -42.33 4.82
N ALA A 450 8.73 -42.94 4.00
CA ALA A 450 7.36 -43.30 4.36
C ALA A 450 6.89 -44.54 3.57
N THR A 451 5.79 -45.16 3.99
CA THR A 451 5.00 -46.09 3.15
C THR A 451 3.81 -45.36 2.51
N GLY A 452 3.18 -45.98 1.51
CA GLY A 452 1.91 -45.49 0.97
C GLY A 452 0.79 -45.40 2.02
N GLU A 453 0.76 -46.37 2.95
CA GLU A 453 -0.20 -46.41 4.07
C GLU A 453 0.03 -45.26 5.06
N GLU A 454 1.27 -44.99 5.47
CA GLU A 454 1.60 -43.88 6.38
C GLU A 454 1.27 -42.51 5.79
N LEU A 455 1.44 -42.33 4.48
CA LEU A 455 1.07 -41.10 3.79
C LEU A 455 -0.44 -40.96 3.64
N LEU A 456 -1.18 -42.06 3.46
CA LEU A 456 -2.64 -42.07 3.49
C LEU A 456 -3.17 -41.71 4.88
N THR A 457 -2.62 -42.30 5.94
CA THR A 457 -2.96 -41.95 7.33
C THR A 457 -2.71 -40.47 7.60
N ARG A 458 -1.53 -39.93 7.23
CA ARG A 458 -1.26 -38.49 7.33
C ARG A 458 -2.27 -37.64 6.56
N TYR A 459 -2.59 -38.01 5.32
CA TYR A 459 -3.55 -37.26 4.50
C TYR A 459 -4.95 -37.23 5.13
N ASP A 460 -5.36 -38.34 5.74
CA ASP A 460 -6.65 -38.46 6.44
C ASP A 460 -6.68 -37.72 7.77
N GLU A 461 -5.58 -37.73 8.53
CA GLU A 461 -5.40 -36.88 9.71
C GLU A 461 -5.50 -35.40 9.34
N ARG A 462 -4.86 -34.96 8.24
CA ARG A 462 -5.00 -33.58 7.75
C ARG A 462 -6.43 -33.28 7.29
N GLY A 463 -7.10 -34.21 6.61
CA GLY A 463 -8.51 -34.08 6.25
C GLY A 463 -9.42 -33.91 7.46
N TRP A 464 -9.24 -34.74 8.50
CA TRP A 464 -9.98 -34.65 9.75
C TRP A 464 -9.71 -33.34 10.50
N GLN A 465 -8.45 -32.91 10.60
CA GLN A 465 -8.07 -31.65 11.23
C GLN A 465 -8.72 -30.44 10.52
N VAL A 466 -8.57 -30.35 9.20
CA VAL A 466 -9.18 -29.27 8.38
C VAL A 466 -10.70 -29.31 8.49
N ARG A 467 -11.31 -30.51 8.54
CA ARG A 467 -12.75 -30.67 8.70
C ARG A 467 -13.24 -30.21 10.08
N ARG A 468 -12.60 -30.63 11.17
CA ARG A 468 -12.92 -30.16 12.54
C ARG A 468 -12.85 -28.64 12.60
N VAL A 469 -11.77 -28.04 12.11
CA VAL A 469 -11.61 -26.59 12.08
C VAL A 469 -12.70 -25.92 11.23
N ALA A 470 -13.09 -26.52 10.10
CA ALA A 470 -14.15 -26.00 9.24
C ALA A 470 -15.53 -26.02 9.93
N GLU A 471 -15.78 -26.99 10.83
CA GLU A 471 -16.98 -27.01 11.69
C GLU A 471 -16.88 -25.98 12.82
N GLU A 472 -15.73 -25.87 13.49
CA GLU A 472 -15.51 -24.90 14.58
C GLU A 472 -15.66 -23.43 14.16
N VAL A 473 -15.27 -23.07 12.93
CA VAL A 473 -15.35 -21.67 12.47
C VAL A 473 -16.75 -21.22 12.04
N LEU A 474 -17.71 -22.14 11.85
CA LEU A 474 -19.07 -21.79 11.39
C LEU A 474 -19.82 -20.88 12.37
N ASP A 475 -19.68 -21.17 13.67
CA ASP A 475 -20.34 -20.44 14.75
C ASP A 475 -19.56 -19.19 15.21
N GLU A 476 -18.46 -18.83 14.53
CA GLU A 476 -17.72 -17.61 14.85
C GLU A 476 -18.47 -16.34 14.43
N PRO A 477 -18.33 -15.23 15.20
CA PRO A 477 -19.07 -14.01 14.93
C PRO A 477 -18.73 -13.43 13.56
N LYS A 478 -19.76 -13.08 12.79
CA LYS A 478 -19.67 -12.33 11.52
C LYS A 478 -19.84 -10.82 11.83
N LEU A 479 -19.42 -9.93 10.93
CA LEU A 479 -19.63 -8.47 11.11
C LEU A 479 -21.14 -8.15 11.10
N ALA A 480 -21.61 -7.43 12.12
CA ALA A 480 -23.03 -7.25 12.40
C ALA A 480 -23.58 -5.86 12.03
N SER A 481 -22.72 -4.88 11.74
CA SER A 481 -23.13 -3.50 11.46
C SER A 481 -22.32 -2.81 10.36
N ALA A 482 -22.92 -1.82 9.71
CA ALA A 482 -22.22 -0.97 8.74
C ALA A 482 -21.04 -0.22 9.40
N ALA A 483 -21.16 0.16 10.67
CA ALA A 483 -20.11 0.81 11.43
C ALA A 483 -18.86 -0.08 11.57
N GLU A 484 -19.05 -1.37 11.90
CA GLU A 484 -17.96 -2.35 11.93
C GLU A 484 -17.31 -2.52 10.55
N VAL A 485 -18.12 -2.66 9.48
CA VAL A 485 -17.59 -2.83 8.11
C VAL A 485 -16.67 -1.67 7.73
N VAL A 486 -17.09 -0.42 7.92
CA VAL A 486 -16.35 0.77 7.47
C VAL A 486 -15.26 1.29 8.41
N ALA A 487 -15.17 0.77 9.65
CA ALA A 487 -14.27 1.26 10.69
C ALA A 487 -12.78 1.37 10.27
N THR A 488 -12.34 0.56 9.31
CA THR A 488 -10.96 0.48 8.84
C THR A 488 -10.62 1.47 7.71
N LEU A 489 -11.63 1.96 6.98
CA LEU A 489 -11.47 2.78 5.77
C LEU A 489 -11.02 4.21 6.07
N ALA A 490 -11.54 4.81 7.15
CA ALA A 490 -11.26 6.22 7.49
C ALA A 490 -11.31 6.48 9.00
N PRO A 491 -10.40 5.90 9.81
CA PRO A 491 -10.37 6.12 11.26
C PRO A 491 -9.74 7.48 11.61
N ARG A 492 -10.21 8.56 10.97
CA ARG A 492 -9.62 9.90 10.98
C ARG A 492 -9.39 10.36 12.42
N ARG A 493 -8.13 10.65 12.79
CA ARG A 493 -7.75 11.15 14.12
C ARG A 493 -7.32 12.63 14.03
N PRO A 494 -8.26 13.58 13.84
CA PRO A 494 -7.94 14.99 13.59
C PRO A 494 -7.09 15.62 14.69
N VAL A 495 -7.31 15.25 15.96
CA VAL A 495 -6.48 15.72 17.09
C VAL A 495 -5.03 15.25 16.98
N ARG A 496 -4.79 14.00 16.55
CA ARG A 496 -3.42 13.48 16.35
C ARG A 496 -2.74 14.06 15.11
N ILE A 497 -3.51 14.35 14.05
CA ILE A 497 -3.01 15.04 12.86
C ILE A 497 -2.60 16.47 13.22
N ALA A 498 -3.44 17.21 13.96
CA ALA A 498 -3.10 18.55 14.46
C ALA A 498 -1.87 18.53 15.38
N GLY A 499 -1.76 17.53 16.28
CA GLY A 499 -0.57 17.31 17.09
C GLY A 499 0.69 17.10 16.26
N ALA A 500 0.66 16.23 15.26
CA ALA A 500 1.79 15.99 14.37
C ALA A 500 2.21 17.24 13.57
N VAL A 501 1.25 18.09 13.15
CA VAL A 501 1.55 19.38 12.52
C VAL A 501 2.21 20.36 13.50
N ALA A 502 1.77 20.40 14.76
CA ALA A 502 2.40 21.21 15.80
C ALA A 502 3.80 20.71 16.20
N GLU A 503 4.03 19.39 16.21
CA GLU A 503 5.36 18.81 16.41
C GLU A 503 6.32 19.13 15.26
N ALA A 504 5.84 19.03 14.00
CA ALA A 504 6.63 19.42 12.82
C ALA A 504 7.00 20.91 12.85
N ALA A 505 6.08 21.76 13.32
CA ALA A 505 6.32 23.18 13.56
C ALA A 505 7.40 23.42 14.61
N ALA A 506 7.32 22.74 15.76
CA ALA A 506 8.31 22.81 16.83
C ALA A 506 9.70 22.32 16.38
N ARG A 507 9.77 21.28 15.54
CA ARG A 507 11.03 20.84 14.92
C ARG A 507 11.56 21.89 13.95
N ALA A 508 10.73 22.41 13.04
CA ALA A 508 11.14 23.39 12.02
C ALA A 508 11.61 24.74 12.60
N GLY A 509 11.02 25.20 13.71
CA GLY A 509 11.47 26.39 14.44
C GLY A 509 12.56 26.14 15.50
N GLY A 510 12.79 24.88 15.86
CA GLY A 510 13.75 24.46 16.89
C GLY A 510 14.89 23.62 16.32
N ALA A 511 14.88 22.31 16.58
CA ALA A 511 15.98 21.39 16.27
C ALA A 511 16.41 21.39 14.78
N ASN A 512 15.46 21.60 13.85
CA ASN A 512 15.73 21.64 12.41
C ASN A 512 15.95 23.06 11.88
N ALA A 513 15.91 24.12 12.69
CA ALA A 513 15.96 25.51 12.23
C ALA A 513 17.22 25.83 11.40
N GLY A 514 18.38 25.31 11.83
CA GLY A 514 19.65 25.46 11.09
C GLY A 514 19.62 24.77 9.73
N ALA A 515 19.26 23.48 9.70
CA ALA A 515 19.13 22.71 8.46
C ALA A 515 18.06 23.29 7.51
N ARG A 516 16.99 23.85 8.06
CA ARG A 516 15.95 24.56 7.31
C ARG A 516 16.49 25.83 6.68
N ALA A 517 17.24 26.64 7.42
CA ALA A 517 17.90 27.82 6.87
C ALA A 517 18.88 27.45 5.75
N GLU A 518 19.66 26.37 5.91
CA GLU A 518 20.58 25.86 4.89
C GLU A 518 19.85 25.41 3.60
N VAL A 519 18.80 24.59 3.71
CA VAL A 519 18.00 24.10 2.58
C VAL A 519 17.34 25.23 1.78
N PHE A 520 16.99 26.34 2.43
CA PHE A 520 16.47 27.55 1.79
C PHE A 520 17.56 28.60 1.47
N GLY A 521 18.85 28.25 1.51
CA GLY A 521 19.94 29.13 1.09
C GLY A 521 20.09 30.38 1.95
N GLY A 522 19.83 30.27 3.25
CA GLY A 522 19.86 31.37 4.21
C GLY A 522 18.61 32.28 4.22
N LYS A 523 17.64 32.06 3.31
CA LYS A 523 16.41 32.87 3.23
C LYS A 523 15.15 31.98 3.23
N PRO A 524 14.62 31.62 4.42
CA PRO A 524 13.37 30.88 4.56
C PRO A 524 12.18 31.50 3.81
N PRO A 525 11.19 30.68 3.39
CA PRO A 525 10.07 31.12 2.56
C PRO A 525 9.22 32.23 3.19
N GLU A 526 9.05 32.24 4.52
CA GLU A 526 8.38 33.33 5.25
C GLU A 526 9.08 34.70 5.13
N LEU A 527 10.38 34.72 4.82
CA LEU A 527 11.16 35.93 4.56
C LEU A 527 11.28 36.26 3.06
N ALA A 528 10.81 35.38 2.17
CA ALA A 528 10.90 35.56 0.72
C ALA A 528 9.94 36.63 0.19
N GLY A 529 8.89 36.96 0.94
CA GLY A 529 7.76 37.80 0.51
C GLY A 529 6.60 36.95 -0.02
N PRO A 530 5.52 37.59 -0.51
CA PRO A 530 4.35 36.89 -1.02
C PRO A 530 4.67 35.92 -2.17
N LEU A 531 4.20 34.68 -2.04
CA LEU A 531 4.48 33.55 -2.94
C LEU A 531 3.29 33.25 -3.87
N THR A 532 3.59 32.64 -5.02
CA THR A 532 2.57 31.98 -5.85
C THR A 532 2.20 30.60 -5.30
N LEU A 533 1.13 29.99 -5.81
CA LEU A 533 0.66 28.67 -5.38
C LEU A 533 1.75 27.60 -5.54
N ALA A 534 2.45 27.57 -6.68
CA ALA A 534 3.55 26.64 -6.93
C ALA A 534 4.74 26.84 -5.96
N GLN A 535 5.05 28.09 -5.61
CA GLN A 535 6.13 28.41 -4.67
C GLN A 535 5.79 27.96 -3.24
N SER A 536 4.54 28.16 -2.78
CA SER A 536 4.08 27.65 -1.48
C SER A 536 4.09 26.13 -1.41
N ILE A 537 3.74 25.43 -2.50
CA ILE A 537 3.82 23.96 -2.57
C ILE A 537 5.29 23.50 -2.54
N ASN A 538 6.20 24.13 -3.30
CA ASN A 538 7.64 23.83 -3.25
C ASN A 538 8.22 23.97 -1.83
N ALA A 539 7.88 25.07 -1.15
CA ALA A 539 8.33 25.36 0.20
C ALA A 539 7.80 24.32 1.21
N ALA A 540 6.52 23.97 1.13
CA ALA A 540 5.92 22.95 2.00
C ALA A 540 6.44 21.53 1.72
N LEU A 541 6.78 21.20 0.47
CA LEU A 541 7.49 19.96 0.14
C LEU A 541 8.90 19.94 0.74
N ALA A 542 9.66 21.04 0.67
CA ALA A 542 10.99 21.12 1.28
C ALA A 542 10.93 21.00 2.81
N ASP A 543 9.98 21.69 3.47
CA ASP A 543 9.73 21.55 4.90
C ASP A 543 9.34 20.09 5.27
N GLY A 544 8.46 19.45 4.48
CA GLY A 544 8.10 18.04 4.66
C GLY A 544 9.26 17.06 4.47
N MET A 545 10.16 17.33 3.52
CA MET A 545 11.36 16.50 3.30
C MET A 545 12.43 16.66 4.38
N LEU A 546 12.44 17.79 5.09
CA LEU A 546 13.23 17.99 6.32
C LEU A 546 12.60 17.27 7.52
N ASP A 547 11.28 17.35 7.68
CA ASP A 547 10.57 16.71 8.80
C ASP A 547 10.51 15.17 8.68
N HIS A 548 10.54 14.66 7.46
CA HIS A 548 10.43 13.24 7.15
C HIS A 548 11.63 12.78 6.31
N PRO A 549 12.77 12.38 6.90
CA PRO A 549 13.96 11.90 6.16
C PRO A 549 13.69 10.75 5.17
N GLN A 550 12.69 9.92 5.46
CA GLN A 550 12.17 8.82 4.65
C GLN A 550 11.22 9.26 3.51
N MET A 551 10.88 10.55 3.42
CA MET A 551 10.01 11.06 2.36
C MET A 551 10.75 11.12 1.02
N ALA A 552 10.07 10.72 -0.04
CA ALA A 552 10.57 10.78 -1.41
C ALA A 552 9.49 11.36 -2.36
N VAL A 553 9.91 12.27 -3.24
CA VAL A 553 9.06 12.96 -4.22
C VAL A 553 9.49 12.50 -5.61
N PHE A 554 8.58 11.96 -6.43
CA PHE A 554 8.97 11.35 -7.70
C PHE A 554 7.81 11.28 -8.70
N GLY A 555 8.15 11.16 -9.98
CA GLY A 555 7.20 11.15 -11.09
C GLY A 555 7.94 11.56 -12.36
N GLU A 556 7.22 11.86 -13.42
CA GLU A 556 7.81 12.32 -14.68
C GLU A 556 8.31 13.77 -14.55
N ASP A 557 9.55 14.05 -15.00
CA ASP A 557 10.21 15.36 -14.93
C ASP A 557 10.38 15.99 -13.53
N VAL A 558 9.95 15.32 -12.46
CA VAL A 558 9.91 15.81 -11.07
C VAL A 558 11.27 16.26 -10.54
N ALA A 559 12.38 15.70 -11.01
CA ALA A 559 13.68 15.89 -10.38
C ALA A 559 14.49 17.06 -10.95
N ALA A 560 14.91 16.99 -12.22
CA ALA A 560 15.79 18.01 -12.81
C ALA A 560 15.01 19.24 -13.30
N LYS A 561 13.88 19.03 -13.96
CA LYS A 561 13.01 20.09 -14.49
C LYS A 561 12.11 20.68 -13.41
N GLY A 562 11.73 19.86 -12.43
CA GLY A 562 10.89 20.26 -11.30
C GLY A 562 9.40 20.02 -11.54
N GLY A 563 9.05 18.97 -12.28
CA GLY A 563 7.72 18.74 -12.84
C GLY A 563 7.45 19.67 -14.03
N VAL A 564 6.39 19.43 -14.78
CA VAL A 564 6.10 20.20 -16.02
C VAL A 564 5.94 21.71 -15.74
N TYR A 565 5.43 22.07 -14.56
CA TYR A 565 5.19 23.45 -14.13
C TYR A 565 6.26 24.02 -13.18
N GLY A 566 7.34 23.29 -12.90
CA GLY A 566 8.43 23.75 -12.03
C GLY A 566 8.13 23.73 -10.52
N VAL A 567 7.05 23.07 -10.08
CA VAL A 567 6.61 23.01 -8.67
C VAL A 567 7.64 22.33 -7.77
N THR A 568 8.38 21.32 -8.24
CA THR A 568 9.42 20.62 -7.46
C THR A 568 10.85 21.09 -7.77
N LYS A 569 10.99 22.23 -8.47
CA LYS A 569 12.30 22.78 -8.88
C LYS A 569 13.23 22.97 -7.68
N GLY A 570 14.48 22.54 -7.84
CA GLY A 570 15.55 22.64 -6.83
C GLY A 570 15.44 21.62 -5.68
N LEU A 571 14.37 20.83 -5.56
CA LEU A 571 14.27 19.82 -4.49
C LEU A 571 15.31 18.70 -4.67
N ARG A 572 15.65 18.32 -5.91
CA ARG A 572 16.72 17.33 -6.18
C ARG A 572 18.08 17.80 -5.72
N ASP A 573 18.38 19.08 -5.88
CA ASP A 573 19.69 19.63 -5.50
C ASP A 573 19.80 19.77 -3.97
N ARG A 574 18.69 20.05 -3.29
CA ARG A 574 18.58 20.11 -1.81
C ARG A 574 18.61 18.73 -1.13
N PHE A 575 17.95 17.72 -1.70
CA PHE A 575 17.69 16.43 -1.01
C PHE A 575 18.30 15.19 -1.72
N GLY A 576 18.93 15.38 -2.87
CA GLY A 576 19.62 14.36 -3.65
C GLY A 576 18.70 13.45 -4.48
N ALA A 577 19.30 12.83 -5.51
CA ALA A 577 18.62 11.91 -6.43
C ALA A 577 18.08 10.62 -5.77
N ALA A 578 18.49 10.32 -4.52
CA ALA A 578 17.94 9.21 -3.74
C ALA A 578 16.57 9.53 -3.09
N ARG A 579 16.15 10.80 -3.10
CA ARG A 579 14.87 11.26 -2.53
C ARG A 579 14.00 12.03 -3.52
N VAL A 580 14.58 12.71 -4.51
CA VAL A 580 13.85 13.32 -5.63
C VAL A 580 14.34 12.77 -6.95
N PHE A 581 13.49 12.06 -7.69
CA PHE A 581 13.92 11.32 -8.88
C PHE A 581 12.82 11.22 -9.95
N ASP A 582 13.26 11.18 -11.20
CA ASP A 582 12.38 10.98 -12.34
C ASP A 582 12.02 9.48 -12.45
N THR A 583 10.78 9.18 -12.83
CA THR A 583 10.31 7.81 -13.12
C THR A 583 10.36 7.50 -14.61
N LEU A 584 10.01 6.26 -14.95
CA LEU A 584 9.50 5.94 -16.28
C LEU A 584 8.21 6.71 -16.59
N LEU A 585 7.94 6.86 -17.89
CA LEU A 585 6.70 7.43 -18.42
C LEU A 585 5.62 6.34 -18.43
N ASP A 586 5.02 6.12 -17.25
CA ASP A 586 4.01 5.10 -16.95
C ASP A 586 3.41 5.35 -15.56
N GLU A 587 2.17 5.84 -15.51
CA GLU A 587 1.47 6.14 -14.25
C GLU A 587 1.25 4.89 -13.38
N THR A 588 1.13 3.70 -13.99
CA THR A 588 0.98 2.43 -13.24
C THR A 588 2.23 2.14 -12.44
N SER A 589 3.40 2.43 -13.02
CA SER A 589 4.67 2.29 -12.33
C SER A 589 4.89 3.40 -11.30
N ILE A 590 4.49 4.65 -11.57
CA ILE A 590 4.54 5.73 -10.56
C ILE A 590 3.77 5.34 -9.30
N LEU A 591 2.51 4.92 -9.44
CA LEU A 591 1.68 4.53 -8.30
C LEU A 591 2.15 3.20 -7.69
N GLY A 592 2.63 2.24 -8.48
CA GLY A 592 3.26 1.01 -8.00
C GLY A 592 4.48 1.24 -7.10
N LEU A 593 5.35 2.16 -7.48
CA LEU A 593 6.49 2.59 -6.65
C LEU A 593 6.02 3.21 -5.32
N GLY A 594 4.99 4.07 -5.36
CA GLY A 594 4.37 4.64 -4.17
C GLY A 594 3.72 3.60 -3.24
N LEU A 595 2.94 2.67 -3.81
CA LEU A 595 2.33 1.57 -3.08
C LEU A 595 3.38 0.75 -2.30
N GLY A 596 4.46 0.37 -2.97
CA GLY A 596 5.52 -0.41 -2.33
C GLY A 596 6.27 0.37 -1.26
N ALA A 597 6.65 1.62 -1.56
CA ALA A 597 7.39 2.48 -0.64
C ALA A 597 6.62 2.77 0.67
N GLY A 598 5.31 3.03 0.59
CA GLY A 598 4.48 3.29 1.78
C GLY A 598 4.38 2.07 2.70
N ILE A 599 4.21 0.86 2.13
CA ILE A 599 4.20 -0.40 2.88
C ILE A 599 5.57 -0.70 3.51
N CYS A 600 6.67 -0.30 2.85
CA CYS A 600 8.03 -0.38 3.39
C CYS A 600 8.36 0.61 4.53
N GLY A 601 7.49 1.56 4.85
CA GLY A 601 7.74 2.55 5.91
C GLY A 601 8.29 3.90 5.43
N MET A 602 8.43 4.11 4.12
CA MET A 602 8.70 5.44 3.55
C MET A 602 7.44 6.30 3.55
N LEU A 603 7.59 7.60 3.29
CA LEU A 603 6.48 8.51 2.97
C LEU A 603 6.55 8.95 1.49
N PRO A 604 5.95 8.21 0.56
CA PRO A 604 5.98 8.52 -0.85
C PRO A 604 5.04 9.68 -1.21
N VAL A 605 5.54 10.57 -2.05
CA VAL A 605 4.79 11.68 -2.67
C VAL A 605 4.94 11.58 -4.20
N PRO A 606 4.24 10.64 -4.85
CA PRO A 606 4.25 10.51 -6.30
C PRO A 606 3.53 11.69 -6.97
N GLU A 607 4.04 12.19 -8.09
CA GLU A 607 3.36 13.16 -8.98
C GLU A 607 2.85 12.43 -10.23
N ILE A 608 1.54 12.57 -10.50
CA ILE A 608 0.96 12.26 -11.81
C ILE A 608 0.91 13.57 -12.60
N GLN A 609 1.48 13.53 -13.81
CA GLN A 609 1.77 14.73 -14.60
C GLN A 609 0.52 15.55 -14.95
N TYR A 610 -0.61 14.88 -15.22
CA TYR A 610 -1.91 15.47 -15.52
C TYR A 610 -3.06 14.61 -14.99
N LEU A 611 -4.14 15.23 -14.51
CA LEU A 611 -5.36 14.52 -14.09
C LEU A 611 -5.91 13.59 -15.17
N ALA A 612 -5.84 13.99 -16.45
CA ALA A 612 -6.28 13.16 -17.56
C ALA A 612 -5.50 11.84 -17.69
N TYR A 613 -4.25 11.78 -17.20
CA TYR A 613 -3.41 10.57 -17.26
C TYR A 613 -3.54 9.70 -16.01
N LEU A 614 -4.10 10.22 -14.91
CA LEU A 614 -4.47 9.40 -13.75
C LEU A 614 -5.37 8.23 -14.14
N HIS A 615 -6.24 8.42 -15.15
CA HIS A 615 -7.13 7.39 -15.69
C HIS A 615 -6.39 6.16 -16.28
N ASN A 616 -5.09 6.27 -16.59
CA ASN A 616 -4.27 5.12 -17.01
C ASN A 616 -3.97 4.15 -15.85
N ALA A 617 -4.03 4.62 -14.60
CA ALA A 617 -3.50 3.92 -13.42
C ALA A 617 -4.37 4.04 -12.16
N GLU A 618 -5.58 4.60 -12.26
CA GLU A 618 -6.52 4.80 -11.14
C GLU A 618 -6.86 3.49 -10.38
N ASP A 619 -6.70 2.33 -11.02
CA ASP A 619 -6.83 1.01 -10.36
C ASP A 619 -5.83 0.83 -9.19
N GLN A 620 -4.67 1.48 -9.24
CA GLN A 620 -3.67 1.42 -8.18
C GLN A 620 -4.12 2.20 -6.94
N LEU A 621 -4.93 3.25 -7.11
CA LEU A 621 -5.56 3.95 -5.98
C LEU A 621 -6.80 3.21 -5.47
N ARG A 622 -7.69 2.84 -6.40
CA ARG A 622 -9.00 2.24 -6.10
C ARG A 622 -8.88 0.82 -5.57
N GLY A 623 -8.16 -0.04 -6.29
CA GLY A 623 -7.98 -1.45 -5.99
C GLY A 623 -6.92 -1.69 -4.93
N GLU A 624 -5.75 -1.06 -5.06
CA GLU A 624 -4.59 -1.41 -4.22
C GLU A 624 -4.39 -0.47 -3.01
N ALA A 625 -4.35 0.86 -3.19
CA ALA A 625 -3.97 1.79 -2.12
C ALA A 625 -5.05 1.93 -1.04
N ALA A 626 -6.28 2.29 -1.43
CA ALA A 626 -7.38 2.53 -0.50
C ALA A 626 -7.87 1.22 0.15
N THR A 627 -8.00 0.15 -0.63
CA THR A 627 -8.54 -1.14 -0.15
C THR A 627 -7.60 -1.88 0.81
N MET A 628 -6.29 -1.60 0.80
CA MET A 628 -5.32 -2.30 1.66
C MET A 628 -5.78 -2.36 3.12
N ARG A 629 -6.27 -1.24 3.66
CA ARG A 629 -6.74 -1.16 5.05
C ARG A 629 -8.00 -1.98 5.31
N PHE A 630 -8.87 -2.10 4.31
CA PHE A 630 -10.10 -2.88 4.36
C PHE A 630 -9.80 -4.38 4.34
N PHE A 631 -8.85 -4.81 3.49
CA PHE A 631 -8.38 -6.21 3.40
C PHE A 631 -7.32 -6.60 4.42
N SER A 632 -6.96 -5.71 5.35
CA SER A 632 -5.97 -5.99 6.39
C SER A 632 -6.37 -5.52 7.79
N ALA A 633 -7.63 -5.14 8.03
CA ALA A 633 -8.07 -4.54 9.30
C ALA A 633 -7.18 -3.38 9.79
N GLY A 634 -6.52 -2.67 8.87
CA GLY A 634 -5.51 -1.64 9.15
C GLY A 634 -4.14 -2.11 9.68
N ALA A 635 -3.86 -3.42 9.66
CA ALA A 635 -2.55 -4.04 9.94
C ALA A 635 -1.51 -3.72 8.85
N PHE A 636 -1.90 -3.64 7.58
CA PHE A 636 -1.12 -3.06 6.49
C PHE A 636 -1.77 -1.74 6.03
N ARG A 637 -0.94 -0.82 5.52
CA ARG A 637 -1.32 0.55 5.16
C ARG A 637 -0.48 1.03 3.99
N ASN A 638 -1.06 1.90 3.16
CA ASN A 638 -0.38 2.56 2.04
C ASN A 638 -0.35 4.08 2.26
N PRO A 639 0.42 4.62 3.23
CA PRO A 639 0.56 6.05 3.39
C PRO A 639 1.14 6.67 2.10
N MET A 640 0.47 7.68 1.54
CA MET A 640 1.01 8.46 0.41
C MET A 640 0.27 9.79 0.23
N VAL A 641 0.95 10.76 -0.38
CA VAL A 641 0.34 11.99 -0.90
C VAL A 641 0.56 12.06 -2.40
N VAL A 642 -0.42 11.61 -3.18
CA VAL A 642 -0.38 11.67 -4.65
C VAL A 642 -0.65 13.10 -5.08
N ARG A 643 0.35 13.75 -5.69
CA ARG A 643 0.18 15.06 -6.32
C ARG A 643 -0.32 14.86 -7.74
N VAL A 644 -1.33 15.63 -8.13
CA VAL A 644 -1.93 15.55 -9.47
C VAL A 644 -2.13 16.97 -9.96
N ALA A 645 -1.38 17.39 -10.99
CA ALA A 645 -1.69 18.65 -11.66
C ALA A 645 -2.97 18.46 -12.49
N GLY A 646 -3.96 19.34 -12.33
CA GLY A 646 -5.22 19.18 -13.06
C GLY A 646 -6.12 20.39 -12.99
N LEU A 647 -7.41 20.12 -13.25
CA LEU A 647 -8.44 21.12 -13.49
C LEU A 647 -8.16 21.94 -14.76
N ALA A 648 -9.16 22.69 -15.22
CA ALA A 648 -9.12 23.33 -16.53
C ALA A 648 -8.45 24.73 -16.50
N TYR A 649 -8.78 25.58 -17.49
CA TYR A 649 -8.38 26.98 -17.62
C TYR A 649 -6.88 27.23 -17.86
N GLN A 650 -6.10 26.23 -18.26
CA GLN A 650 -4.73 26.44 -18.71
C GLN A 650 -4.72 27.23 -20.03
N GLU A 651 -4.24 28.47 -19.98
CA GLU A 651 -4.08 29.30 -21.17
C GLU A 651 -2.84 28.92 -21.99
N GLY A 652 -2.94 29.04 -23.31
CA GLY A 652 -1.82 28.81 -24.23
C GLY A 652 -1.45 27.34 -24.52
N PHE A 653 -1.98 26.35 -23.79
CA PHE A 653 -1.61 24.95 -23.97
C PHE A 653 -2.75 23.95 -23.72
N GLY A 654 -3.02 23.12 -24.74
CA GLY A 654 -3.73 21.84 -24.61
C GLY A 654 -5.27 21.88 -24.60
N GLY A 655 -5.89 20.91 -25.26
CA GLY A 655 -7.32 20.59 -25.10
C GLY A 655 -7.54 19.63 -23.93
N HIS A 656 -8.62 18.84 -23.98
CA HIS A 656 -9.07 17.91 -22.94
C HIS A 656 -7.94 17.23 -22.11
N PHE A 657 -6.93 16.63 -22.73
CA PHE A 657 -5.86 15.92 -22.00
C PHE A 657 -4.93 16.77 -21.12
N HIS A 658 -5.00 18.10 -21.19
CA HIS A 658 -4.23 19.02 -20.32
C HIS A 658 -5.13 19.99 -19.55
N ASN A 659 -6.44 19.88 -19.74
CA ASN A 659 -7.48 20.74 -19.15
C ASN A 659 -8.62 19.90 -18.56
N ASP A 660 -8.37 18.64 -18.21
CA ASP A 660 -9.43 17.78 -17.69
C ASP A 660 -9.83 18.14 -16.26
N ASN A 661 -11.12 17.97 -15.99
CA ASN A 661 -11.80 18.27 -14.74
C ASN A 661 -12.61 17.06 -14.22
N SER A 662 -12.25 15.82 -14.61
CA SER A 662 -12.94 14.60 -14.22
C SER A 662 -12.51 14.07 -12.85
N VAL A 663 -12.95 14.74 -11.77
CA VAL A 663 -12.61 14.34 -10.39
C VAL A 663 -13.50 13.21 -9.83
N ALA A 664 -14.50 12.76 -10.58
CA ALA A 664 -15.51 11.79 -10.13
C ALA A 664 -14.88 10.45 -9.70
N VAL A 665 -13.90 9.97 -10.44
CA VAL A 665 -13.26 8.67 -10.15
C VAL A 665 -12.52 8.63 -8.82
N LEU A 666 -11.95 9.76 -8.39
CA LEU A 666 -11.35 9.88 -7.07
C LEU A 666 -12.41 9.86 -5.96
N ARG A 667 -13.58 10.45 -6.21
CA ARG A 667 -14.70 10.54 -5.25
C ARG A 667 -15.46 9.22 -5.09
N ASP A 668 -15.39 8.30 -6.06
CA ASP A 668 -15.91 6.92 -5.95
C ASP A 668 -15.17 6.12 -4.85
N VAL A 669 -13.87 6.38 -4.65
CA VAL A 669 -13.02 5.54 -3.80
C VAL A 669 -13.22 5.84 -2.30
N PRO A 670 -13.74 4.89 -1.50
CA PRO A 670 -13.95 5.12 -0.07
C PRO A 670 -12.65 5.34 0.69
N GLY A 671 -12.66 6.30 1.62
CA GLY A 671 -11.54 6.56 2.53
C GLY A 671 -10.43 7.47 1.98
N LEU A 672 -10.43 7.80 0.68
CA LEU A 672 -9.50 8.81 0.15
C LEU A 672 -9.72 10.18 0.81
N VAL A 673 -8.62 10.93 0.92
CA VAL A 673 -8.64 12.37 1.21
C VAL A 673 -8.31 13.09 -0.10
N ILE A 674 -9.21 13.93 -0.60
CA ILE A 674 -8.98 14.74 -1.82
C ILE A 674 -8.91 16.20 -1.40
N ALA A 675 -7.73 16.80 -1.53
CA ALA A 675 -7.45 18.20 -1.27
C ALA A 675 -7.32 18.98 -2.58
N VAL A 676 -7.87 20.20 -2.62
CA VAL A 676 -7.73 21.13 -3.76
C VAL A 676 -7.38 22.52 -3.23
N PRO A 677 -6.10 22.92 -3.19
CA PRO A 677 -5.71 24.25 -2.75
C PRO A 677 -5.94 25.29 -3.85
N ALA A 678 -6.66 26.36 -3.55
CA ALA A 678 -6.79 27.51 -4.46
C ALA A 678 -5.77 28.63 -4.18
N ARG A 679 -5.47 28.88 -2.90
CA ARG A 679 -4.68 30.04 -2.43
C ARG A 679 -3.26 29.64 -1.99
N PRO A 680 -2.23 30.49 -2.22
CA PRO A 680 -0.86 30.18 -1.80
C PRO A 680 -0.69 30.08 -0.27
N ASP A 681 -1.46 30.84 0.50
CA ASP A 681 -1.48 30.79 1.96
C ASP A 681 -2.22 29.54 2.52
N ASP A 682 -3.04 28.87 1.71
CA ASP A 682 -3.75 27.62 2.07
C ASP A 682 -2.98 26.35 1.65
N ALA A 683 -2.27 26.38 0.52
CA ALA A 683 -1.62 25.20 -0.03
C ALA A 683 -0.57 24.59 0.91
N ALA A 684 0.23 25.42 1.56
CA ALA A 684 1.26 24.97 2.48
C ALA A 684 0.71 24.25 3.73
N PRO A 685 -0.24 24.82 4.51
CA PRO A 685 -0.84 24.10 5.62
C PRO A 685 -1.69 22.89 5.19
N MET A 686 -2.39 22.94 4.05
CA MET A 686 -3.13 21.79 3.53
C MET A 686 -2.21 20.61 3.16
N LEU A 687 -1.04 20.88 2.55
CA LEU A 687 -0.06 19.84 2.25
C LEU A 687 0.54 19.25 3.52
N ARG A 688 0.87 20.08 4.53
CA ARG A 688 1.27 19.61 5.87
C ARG A 688 0.21 18.71 6.50
N THR A 689 -1.07 19.06 6.42
CA THR A 689 -2.17 18.19 6.87
C THR A 689 -2.20 16.86 6.13
N CYS A 690 -1.98 16.85 4.81
CA CYS A 690 -1.93 15.60 4.03
C CYS A 690 -0.74 14.71 4.41
N LEU A 691 0.46 15.28 4.59
CA LEU A 691 1.65 14.55 5.03
C LEU A 691 1.43 13.95 6.45
N ALA A 692 0.91 14.75 7.38
CA ALA A 692 0.56 14.31 8.72
C ALA A 692 -0.55 13.24 8.73
N ALA A 693 -1.58 13.36 7.89
CA ALA A 693 -2.63 12.36 7.74
C ALA A 693 -2.13 11.05 7.11
N ALA A 694 -1.19 11.12 6.17
CA ALA A 694 -0.52 9.96 5.62
C ALA A 694 0.32 9.25 6.69
N ALA A 695 1.21 9.95 7.40
CA ALA A 695 2.05 9.38 8.45
C ALA A 695 1.24 8.85 9.66
N VAL A 696 0.39 9.67 10.27
CA VAL A 696 -0.37 9.30 11.48
C VAL A 696 -1.40 8.22 11.19
N ASP A 697 -2.25 8.44 10.19
CA ASP A 697 -3.41 7.60 9.91
C ASP A 697 -3.14 6.48 8.92
N GLY A 698 -2.08 6.54 8.10
CA GLY A 698 -1.92 5.66 6.94
C GLY A 698 -2.88 6.04 5.81
N SER A 699 -3.18 7.34 5.68
CA SER A 699 -4.13 7.86 4.68
C SER A 699 -3.51 7.89 3.29
N VAL A 700 -4.34 7.63 2.28
CA VAL A 700 -4.05 7.94 0.88
C VAL A 700 -4.66 9.30 0.59
N CYS A 701 -3.80 10.30 0.43
CA CYS A 701 -4.20 11.65 0.07
C CYS A 701 -3.96 11.89 -1.42
N VAL A 702 -4.91 12.52 -2.11
CA VAL A 702 -4.72 13.10 -3.43
C VAL A 702 -4.75 14.61 -3.29
N PHE A 703 -3.65 15.24 -3.67
CA PHE A 703 -3.46 16.69 -3.65
C PHE A 703 -3.58 17.17 -5.09
N LEU A 704 -4.80 17.58 -5.46
CA LEU A 704 -5.17 17.97 -6.83
C LEU A 704 -4.91 19.47 -6.99
N GLU A 705 -3.88 19.80 -7.76
CA GLU A 705 -3.31 21.14 -7.87
C GLU A 705 -3.88 21.85 -9.12
N PRO A 706 -4.60 23.00 -8.96
CA PRO A 706 -5.18 23.73 -10.10
C PRO A 706 -4.08 24.36 -10.97
N ILE A 707 -3.89 23.84 -12.19
CA ILE A 707 -2.79 24.23 -13.09
C ILE A 707 -2.79 25.74 -13.37
N ALA A 708 -3.96 26.31 -13.64
CA ALA A 708 -4.10 27.74 -13.97
C ALA A 708 -3.78 28.69 -12.81
N LEU A 709 -3.69 28.19 -11.56
CA LEU A 709 -3.35 29.01 -10.39
C LEU A 709 -1.87 28.94 -9.97
N TYR A 710 -1.08 28.00 -10.51
CA TYR A 710 0.32 27.76 -10.08
C TYR A 710 1.19 29.02 -10.01
N HIS A 711 1.14 29.83 -11.07
CA HIS A 711 1.98 31.02 -11.25
C HIS A 711 1.16 32.31 -11.29
N THR A 712 -0.15 32.23 -11.05
CA THR A 712 -1.05 33.39 -11.01
C THR A 712 -0.70 34.28 -9.83
N ARG A 713 -0.56 35.57 -10.12
CA ARG A 713 -0.14 36.61 -9.16
C ARG A 713 -1.27 37.55 -8.77
N ASP A 714 -2.18 37.79 -9.71
CA ASP A 714 -3.13 38.90 -9.61
C ASP A 714 -4.56 38.40 -9.40
N LEU A 715 -5.35 39.12 -8.60
CA LEU A 715 -6.73 38.76 -8.27
C LEU A 715 -7.74 39.58 -9.07
N TYR A 716 -7.75 40.90 -8.94
CA TYR A 716 -8.77 41.79 -9.50
C TYR A 716 -8.29 42.49 -10.77
N GLY A 717 -7.08 43.05 -10.77
CA GLY A 717 -6.49 43.78 -11.90
C GLY A 717 -5.03 43.42 -12.18
N ASP A 718 -4.60 43.62 -13.42
CA ASP A 718 -3.25 43.26 -13.88
C ASP A 718 -2.16 43.94 -13.03
N GLY A 719 -1.26 43.13 -12.46
CA GLY A 719 -0.17 43.59 -11.61
C GLY A 719 -0.53 43.93 -10.16
N ASP A 720 -1.75 43.66 -9.69
CA ASP A 720 -2.14 43.93 -8.29
C ASP A 720 -1.40 43.04 -7.27
N GLY A 721 -0.93 41.86 -7.66
CA GLY A 721 -0.27 40.91 -6.77
C GLY A 721 -1.16 40.33 -5.66
N GLU A 722 -2.47 40.56 -5.66
CA GLU A 722 -3.38 40.22 -4.57
C GLU A 722 -3.73 38.72 -4.51
N TRP A 723 -3.40 37.92 -5.54
CA TRP A 723 -3.48 36.47 -5.46
C TRP A 723 -2.33 35.83 -4.70
N LEU A 724 -1.21 36.56 -4.52
CA LEU A 724 -0.07 36.07 -3.75
C LEU A 724 -0.44 35.89 -2.26
N GLY A 725 0.23 34.94 -1.61
CA GLY A 725 0.03 34.64 -0.19
C GLY A 725 1.33 34.63 0.59
N GLN A 726 1.31 35.07 1.83
CA GLN A 726 2.46 34.95 2.72
C GLN A 726 2.65 33.48 3.14
N TYR A 727 3.90 33.02 3.22
CA TYR A 727 4.21 31.74 3.82
C TYR A 727 4.29 31.91 5.35
N ALA A 728 3.51 31.13 6.10
CA ALA A 728 3.52 31.19 7.55
C ALA A 728 4.88 30.70 8.11
N GLU A 729 5.45 31.45 9.05
CA GLU A 729 6.60 31.00 9.85
C GLU A 729 6.23 29.79 10.73
N PRO A 730 7.21 28.95 11.15
CA PRO A 730 6.94 27.73 11.92
C PRO A 730 6.05 27.95 13.16
N GLY A 731 6.26 29.03 13.91
CA GLY A 731 5.45 29.34 15.11
C GLY A 731 3.94 29.48 14.84
N ALA A 732 3.54 29.84 13.62
CA ALA A 732 2.15 29.99 13.21
C ALA A 732 1.53 28.73 12.57
N TRP A 733 2.29 27.64 12.36
CA TRP A 733 1.77 26.46 11.66
C TRP A 733 0.70 25.69 12.45
N ALA A 734 0.78 25.69 13.78
CA ALA A 734 -0.20 25.00 14.63
C ALA A 734 -1.56 25.72 14.64
N SER A 735 -1.57 27.05 14.76
CA SER A 735 -2.78 27.88 14.68
C SER A 735 -3.31 28.01 13.26
N GLY A 736 -2.43 28.02 12.25
CA GLY A 736 -2.75 28.00 10.83
C GLY A 736 -3.01 26.61 10.23
N HIS A 737 -3.12 25.56 11.05
CA HIS A 737 -3.44 24.21 10.59
C HIS A 737 -4.82 24.17 9.93
N VAL A 738 -4.93 23.51 8.76
CA VAL A 738 -6.19 23.32 8.04
C VAL A 738 -6.64 21.87 8.21
N PRO A 739 -7.64 21.57 9.06
CA PRO A 739 -8.10 20.20 9.27
C PRO A 739 -8.82 19.65 8.04
N VAL A 740 -8.66 18.34 7.78
CA VAL A 740 -9.37 17.62 6.71
C VAL A 740 -10.88 17.79 6.85
N GLY A 741 -11.54 18.25 5.78
CA GLY A 741 -12.99 18.47 5.76
C GLY A 741 -13.44 19.78 6.40
N ARG A 742 -12.59 20.82 6.44
CA ARG A 742 -12.95 22.19 6.82
C ARG A 742 -12.76 23.18 5.68
N ALA A 743 -13.78 23.99 5.42
CA ALA A 743 -13.78 25.02 4.38
C ALA A 743 -13.01 26.30 4.82
N ARG A 744 -12.79 27.23 3.88
CA ARG A 744 -12.47 28.64 4.14
C ARG A 744 -13.57 29.52 3.58
N VAL A 745 -13.76 30.70 4.18
CA VAL A 745 -14.83 31.62 3.81
C VAL A 745 -14.24 33.02 3.66
N TYR A 746 -14.62 33.69 2.59
CA TYR A 746 -14.26 35.07 2.28
C TYR A 746 -15.55 35.89 2.23
N GLY A 747 -15.63 36.99 2.99
CA GLY A 747 -16.72 37.95 2.90
C GLY A 747 -16.35 39.08 1.93
N VAL A 748 -17.27 39.45 1.04
CA VAL A 748 -17.14 40.57 0.11
C VAL A 748 -18.44 41.39 0.17
N GLY A 749 -18.35 42.72 0.27
CA GLY A 749 -19.52 43.57 0.56
C GLY A 749 -20.10 43.29 1.96
N SER A 750 -21.43 43.27 2.10
CA SER A 750 -22.11 42.92 3.36
C SER A 750 -21.89 41.45 3.78
N ALA A 751 -21.62 40.56 2.82
CA ALA A 751 -21.61 39.11 2.99
C ALA A 751 -22.91 38.53 3.59
N GLU A 752 -24.07 39.14 3.30
CA GLU A 752 -25.39 38.72 3.82
C GLU A 752 -26.36 38.23 2.73
N ASP A 753 -26.14 38.56 1.45
CA ASP A 753 -27.16 38.37 0.40
C ASP A 753 -27.09 37.00 -0.31
N VAL A 754 -25.87 36.49 -0.55
CA VAL A 754 -25.64 35.22 -1.28
C VAL A 754 -24.38 34.48 -0.81
N THR A 755 -24.47 33.15 -0.74
CA THR A 755 -23.33 32.25 -0.48
C THR A 755 -22.94 31.50 -1.75
N ILE A 756 -21.73 31.77 -2.25
CA ILE A 756 -21.12 31.11 -3.41
C ILE A 756 -20.21 29.98 -2.91
N ILE A 757 -20.53 28.72 -3.22
CA ILE A 757 -19.75 27.54 -2.75
C ILE A 757 -18.96 26.96 -3.92
N THR A 758 -17.63 26.85 -3.77
CA THR A 758 -16.72 26.49 -4.87
C THR A 758 -15.38 25.92 -4.38
N PHE A 759 -14.46 25.61 -5.30
CA PHE A 759 -13.11 25.08 -5.04
C PHE A 759 -12.18 25.41 -6.21
N GLY A 760 -10.87 25.20 -6.04
CA GLY A 760 -9.88 25.30 -7.12
C GLY A 760 -9.89 26.63 -7.87
N ASN A 761 -9.90 26.58 -9.20
CA ASN A 761 -10.00 27.75 -10.09
C ASN A 761 -11.30 28.55 -9.82
N GLY A 762 -12.36 27.85 -9.42
CA GLY A 762 -13.64 28.43 -9.04
C GLY A 762 -13.57 29.48 -7.93
N VAL A 763 -12.61 29.39 -7.01
CA VAL A 763 -12.42 30.36 -5.92
C VAL A 763 -12.01 31.72 -6.47
N ARG A 764 -11.01 31.77 -7.37
CA ARG A 764 -10.55 33.02 -7.97
C ARG A 764 -11.65 33.69 -8.80
N MET A 765 -12.35 32.91 -9.63
CA MET A 765 -13.47 33.40 -10.43
C MET A 765 -14.62 33.93 -9.55
N SER A 766 -14.93 33.23 -8.46
CA SER A 766 -16.02 33.62 -7.56
C SER A 766 -15.69 34.87 -6.73
N LEU A 767 -14.44 35.09 -6.35
CA LEU A 767 -14.01 36.33 -5.68
C LEU A 767 -14.10 37.55 -6.60
N ARG A 768 -13.75 37.39 -7.89
CA ARG A 768 -13.89 38.44 -8.91
C ARG A 768 -15.36 38.76 -9.19
N ALA A 769 -16.20 37.74 -9.36
CA ALA A 769 -17.65 37.90 -9.48
C ALA A 769 -18.27 38.56 -8.23
N ALA A 770 -17.81 38.19 -7.03
CA ALA A 770 -18.25 38.79 -5.76
C ALA A 770 -17.87 40.27 -5.64
N ALA A 771 -16.73 40.71 -6.18
CA ALA A 771 -16.37 42.13 -6.24
C ALA A 771 -17.32 42.90 -7.17
N THR A 772 -17.62 42.38 -8.38
CA THR A 772 -18.61 42.97 -9.28
C THR A 772 -20.01 43.05 -8.64
N LEU A 773 -20.41 42.05 -7.87
CA LEU A 773 -21.67 42.07 -7.11
C LEU A 773 -21.64 43.11 -5.98
N ALA A 774 -20.50 43.31 -5.32
CA ALA A 774 -20.36 44.33 -4.27
C ALA A 774 -20.43 45.77 -4.83
N ASP A 775 -19.94 46.01 -6.05
CA ASP A 775 -20.14 47.29 -6.78
C ASP A 775 -21.64 47.55 -7.08
N GLU A 776 -22.45 46.49 -7.20
CA GLU A 776 -23.91 46.53 -7.31
C GLU A 776 -24.64 46.59 -5.95
N GLY A 777 -23.89 46.63 -4.83
CA GLY A 777 -24.42 46.65 -3.47
C GLY A 777 -24.83 45.28 -2.91
N ILE A 778 -24.46 44.18 -3.57
CA ILE A 778 -24.81 42.80 -3.19
C ILE A 778 -23.63 42.15 -2.46
N GLY A 779 -23.80 41.79 -1.19
CA GLY A 779 -22.76 41.11 -0.42
C GLY A 779 -22.72 39.60 -0.62
N SER A 780 -21.52 39.07 -0.83
CA SER A 780 -21.28 37.67 -1.13
C SER A 780 -20.37 37.00 -0.10
N ARG A 781 -20.69 35.76 0.27
CA ARG A 781 -19.78 34.83 0.94
C ARG A 781 -19.20 33.86 -0.07
N VAL A 782 -17.90 33.85 -0.31
CA VAL A 782 -17.24 32.81 -1.11
C VAL A 782 -16.73 31.73 -0.18
N VAL A 783 -17.26 30.52 -0.29
CA VAL A 783 -16.86 29.33 0.49
C VAL A 783 -15.96 28.47 -0.39
N ASP A 784 -14.67 28.46 -0.09
CA ASP A 784 -13.71 27.51 -0.65
C ASP A 784 -13.79 26.20 0.14
N LEU A 785 -14.23 25.14 -0.54
CA LEU A 785 -14.37 23.82 0.07
C LEU A 785 -13.06 23.27 0.62
N ARG A 786 -11.91 23.57 -0.01
CA ARG A 786 -10.57 22.99 0.20
C ARG A 786 -10.45 21.46 0.06
N TRP A 787 -11.52 20.71 0.35
CA TRP A 787 -11.57 19.25 0.41
C TRP A 787 -12.78 18.74 -0.37
N LEU A 788 -12.55 17.82 -1.32
CA LEU A 788 -13.61 17.17 -2.11
C LEU A 788 -14.03 15.80 -1.55
N ALA A 789 -13.16 15.19 -0.75
CA ALA A 789 -13.45 14.03 0.08
C ALA A 789 -12.62 14.11 1.37
N PRO A 790 -13.23 14.08 2.56
CA PRO A 790 -14.65 14.31 2.80
C PRO A 790 -15.05 15.74 2.43
N LEU A 791 -16.30 15.96 2.02
CA LEU A 791 -16.84 17.31 1.86
C LEU A 791 -17.01 17.99 3.25
N PRO A 792 -16.81 19.31 3.35
CA PRO A 792 -16.96 20.07 4.60
C PRO A 792 -18.44 20.37 4.92
N VAL A 793 -19.27 19.34 5.07
CA VAL A 793 -20.74 19.42 5.20
C VAL A 793 -21.19 20.43 6.27
N ALA A 794 -20.56 20.43 7.44
CA ALA A 794 -20.92 21.35 8.52
C ALA A 794 -20.67 22.83 8.17
N ASP A 795 -19.57 23.14 7.47
CA ASP A 795 -19.31 24.52 7.01
C ASP A 795 -20.22 24.91 5.84
N ILE A 796 -20.49 23.97 4.91
CA ILE A 796 -21.45 24.15 3.79
C ILE A 796 -22.83 24.57 4.33
N VAL A 797 -23.42 23.79 5.24
CA VAL A 797 -24.77 24.05 5.76
C VAL A 797 -24.80 25.34 6.58
N ARG A 798 -23.76 25.61 7.39
CA ARG A 798 -23.65 26.82 8.20
C ARG A 798 -23.60 28.10 7.36
N GLU A 799 -22.74 28.16 6.34
CA GLU A 799 -22.62 29.35 5.47
C GLU A 799 -23.79 29.47 4.48
N ALA A 800 -24.39 28.37 4.04
CA ALA A 800 -25.61 28.39 3.26
C ALA A 800 -26.79 29.00 4.04
N SER A 801 -26.93 28.61 5.31
CA SER A 801 -28.02 29.07 6.19
C SER A 801 -27.87 30.55 6.56
N ALA A 802 -26.65 31.09 6.55
CA ALA A 802 -26.37 32.49 6.88
C ALA A 802 -26.98 33.51 5.90
N THR A 803 -27.18 33.13 4.62
CA THR A 803 -27.71 34.03 3.57
C THR A 803 -29.06 33.56 3.00
N GLY A 804 -29.44 32.29 3.20
CA GLY A 804 -30.66 31.71 2.64
C GLY A 804 -30.67 31.58 1.11
N ARG A 805 -29.55 31.92 0.43
CA ARG A 805 -29.40 31.84 -1.03
C ARG A 805 -28.02 31.28 -1.39
N VAL A 806 -27.97 30.08 -1.94
CA VAL A 806 -26.72 29.40 -2.33
C VAL A 806 -26.55 29.31 -3.85
N LEU A 807 -25.40 29.76 -4.33
CA LEU A 807 -24.89 29.47 -5.67
C LEU A 807 -23.72 28.47 -5.57
N VAL A 808 -23.94 27.22 -5.95
CA VAL A 808 -22.85 26.23 -6.07
C VAL A 808 -22.18 26.42 -7.43
N VAL A 809 -20.89 26.78 -7.42
CA VAL A 809 -20.05 27.00 -8.60
C VAL A 809 -19.07 25.85 -8.71
N ASP A 810 -19.30 24.98 -9.69
CA ASP A 810 -18.55 23.74 -9.89
C ASP A 810 -17.79 23.81 -11.22
N GLU A 811 -16.47 23.91 -11.17
CA GLU A 811 -15.66 23.97 -12.39
C GLU A 811 -15.55 22.64 -13.15
N THR A 812 -16.08 21.56 -12.56
CA THR A 812 -16.19 20.24 -13.19
C THR A 812 -17.46 20.16 -14.06
N ARG A 813 -17.83 18.96 -14.52
CA ARG A 813 -18.96 18.75 -15.43
C ARG A 813 -20.30 18.85 -14.68
N ARG A 814 -21.37 19.20 -15.40
CA ARG A 814 -22.71 19.35 -14.83
C ARG A 814 -23.24 18.04 -14.25
N SER A 815 -22.90 16.91 -14.86
CA SER A 815 -23.25 15.56 -14.42
C SER A 815 -22.03 14.85 -13.84
N GLY A 816 -22.14 14.27 -12.65
CA GLY A 816 -21.03 13.61 -11.94
C GLY A 816 -20.03 14.57 -11.27
N GLY A 817 -20.31 15.88 -11.30
CA GLY A 817 -19.47 16.91 -10.70
C GLY A 817 -19.50 16.95 -9.17
N VAL A 818 -18.67 17.81 -8.58
CA VAL A 818 -18.61 18.05 -7.13
C VAL A 818 -19.93 18.60 -6.59
N GLY A 819 -20.56 19.50 -7.36
CA GLY A 819 -21.72 20.27 -6.94
C GLY A 819 -22.96 19.43 -6.66
N GLU A 820 -23.06 18.23 -7.22
CA GLU A 820 -24.13 17.27 -6.87
C GLU A 820 -24.03 16.84 -5.40
N GLY A 821 -22.81 16.57 -4.92
CA GLY A 821 -22.57 16.23 -3.52
C GLY A 821 -22.78 17.42 -2.57
N VAL A 822 -22.52 18.65 -3.03
CA VAL A 822 -22.82 19.87 -2.26
C VAL A 822 -24.34 20.08 -2.14
N ILE A 823 -25.09 19.89 -3.22
CA ILE A 823 -26.57 19.99 -3.18
C ILE A 823 -27.17 18.88 -2.29
N ALA A 824 -26.69 17.64 -2.38
CA ALA A 824 -27.10 16.55 -1.49
C ALA A 824 -26.82 16.89 -0.01
N ALA A 825 -25.60 17.37 0.31
CA ALA A 825 -25.23 17.78 1.66
C ALA A 825 -26.10 18.92 2.23
N LEU A 826 -26.61 19.81 1.38
CA LEU A 826 -27.57 20.85 1.79
C LEU A 826 -28.95 20.25 2.08
N VAL A 827 -29.46 19.39 1.21
CA VAL A 827 -30.77 18.72 1.38
C VAL A 827 -30.78 17.83 2.62
N ASP A 828 -29.78 16.96 2.77
CA ASP A 828 -29.63 16.07 3.94
C ASP A 828 -29.37 16.87 5.23
N GLY A 829 -28.72 18.03 5.11
CA GLY A 829 -28.52 18.99 6.19
C GLY A 829 -29.75 19.84 6.56
N GLY A 830 -30.89 19.63 5.91
CA GLY A 830 -32.14 20.34 6.22
C GLY A 830 -32.19 21.79 5.73
N TYR A 831 -31.37 22.17 4.74
CA TYR A 831 -31.37 23.52 4.17
C TYR A 831 -32.66 23.81 3.38
N VAL A 832 -33.38 24.86 3.79
CA VAL A 832 -34.67 25.28 3.20
C VAL A 832 -34.58 26.52 2.29
N GLY A 833 -33.38 27.05 2.07
CA GLY A 833 -33.16 28.24 1.24
C GLY A 833 -33.12 27.94 -0.26
N ALA A 834 -32.93 29.00 -1.07
CA ALA A 834 -32.86 28.87 -2.52
C ALA A 834 -31.46 28.42 -2.97
N ALA A 835 -31.34 27.27 -3.63
CA ALA A 835 -30.07 26.77 -4.19
C ALA A 835 -30.08 26.75 -5.73
N ARG A 836 -28.94 27.09 -6.34
CA ARG A 836 -28.69 26.99 -7.79
C ARG A 836 -27.28 26.47 -8.08
N ARG A 837 -27.10 25.72 -9.17
CA ARG A 837 -25.77 25.39 -9.72
C ARG A 837 -25.41 26.21 -10.96
N VAL A 838 -24.14 26.59 -11.03
CA VAL A 838 -23.40 26.93 -12.25
C VAL A 838 -22.29 25.90 -12.38
N ALA A 839 -22.20 25.22 -13.52
CA ALA A 839 -21.23 24.15 -13.76
C ALA A 839 -20.84 24.09 -15.23
N GLY A 840 -19.70 23.44 -15.53
CA GLY A 840 -19.28 23.19 -16.90
C GLY A 840 -20.29 22.33 -17.67
N VAL A 841 -20.41 22.52 -18.97
CA VAL A 841 -21.25 21.72 -19.87
C VAL A 841 -20.68 20.31 -19.97
N ASP A 842 -21.55 19.29 -19.96
CA ASP A 842 -21.18 17.87 -20.09
C ASP A 842 -20.52 17.60 -21.45
N SER A 843 -19.19 17.74 -21.47
CA SER A 843 -18.38 17.77 -22.68
C SER A 843 -16.91 17.51 -22.36
N PHE A 844 -16.12 17.20 -23.40
CA PHE A 844 -14.67 17.26 -23.33
C PHE A 844 -14.19 18.68 -23.66
N VAL A 845 -13.16 19.18 -22.98
CA VAL A 845 -12.69 20.56 -23.16
C VAL A 845 -12.04 20.73 -24.54
N PRO A 846 -12.59 21.58 -25.43
CA PRO A 846 -12.05 21.83 -26.76
C PRO A 846 -10.86 22.80 -26.71
N LEU A 847 -10.17 22.97 -27.84
CA LEU A 847 -9.02 23.88 -27.96
C LEU A 847 -9.43 25.35 -28.05
N GLY A 848 -8.57 26.22 -27.49
CA GLY A 848 -8.61 27.67 -27.71
C GLY A 848 -9.89 28.34 -27.20
N PRO A 849 -10.38 29.42 -27.85
CA PRO A 849 -11.54 30.19 -27.41
C PRO A 849 -12.83 29.38 -27.21
N ALA A 850 -12.94 28.20 -27.83
CA ALA A 850 -14.10 27.31 -27.66
C ALA A 850 -14.20 26.74 -26.23
N ALA A 851 -13.09 26.65 -25.48
CA ALA A 851 -13.12 26.15 -24.09
C ALA A 851 -14.04 27.00 -23.20
N ARG A 852 -14.08 28.33 -23.42
CA ARG A 852 -14.95 29.27 -22.69
C ARG A 852 -16.45 29.10 -22.98
N GLN A 853 -16.83 28.29 -23.97
CA GLN A 853 -18.24 27.97 -24.26
C GLN A 853 -18.76 26.80 -23.42
N VAL A 854 -17.86 25.98 -22.84
CA VAL A 854 -18.21 24.79 -22.06
C VAL A 854 -17.72 24.83 -20.63
N LEU A 855 -16.71 25.64 -20.31
CA LEU A 855 -16.23 25.88 -18.95
C LEU A 855 -17.06 26.96 -18.24
N VAL A 856 -16.92 27.04 -16.91
CA VAL A 856 -17.53 28.12 -16.10
C VAL A 856 -16.86 29.46 -16.41
N THR A 857 -17.61 30.55 -16.31
CA THR A 857 -17.09 31.91 -16.50
C THR A 857 -17.53 32.83 -15.37
N GLU A 858 -16.79 33.90 -15.12
CA GLU A 858 -17.13 34.95 -14.13
C GLU A 858 -18.53 35.52 -14.40
N GLU A 859 -18.85 35.81 -15.66
CA GLU A 859 -20.18 36.26 -16.11
C GLU A 859 -21.30 35.26 -15.72
N ALA A 860 -21.06 33.95 -15.89
CA ALA A 860 -22.04 32.93 -15.53
C ALA A 860 -22.25 32.82 -14.01
N ILE A 861 -21.22 33.11 -13.20
CA ILE A 861 -21.31 33.18 -11.74
C ILE A 861 -22.13 34.41 -11.34
N THR A 862 -21.76 35.60 -11.81
CA THR A 862 -22.45 36.86 -11.52
C THR A 862 -23.92 36.79 -11.92
N GLN A 863 -24.22 36.35 -13.16
CA GLN A 863 -25.60 36.19 -13.61
C GLN A 863 -26.34 35.07 -12.87
N GLY A 864 -25.64 34.02 -12.44
CA GLY A 864 -26.16 32.98 -11.56
C GLY A 864 -26.65 33.54 -10.21
N ALA A 865 -25.85 34.41 -9.59
CA ALA A 865 -26.19 35.09 -8.33
C ALA A 865 -27.35 36.08 -8.51
N ARG A 866 -27.31 36.97 -9.53
CA ARG A 866 -28.41 37.89 -9.84
C ARG A 866 -29.74 37.15 -10.06
N THR A 867 -29.72 36.02 -10.78
CA THR A 867 -30.94 35.21 -11.01
C THR A 867 -31.44 34.50 -9.74
N LEU A 868 -30.59 34.30 -8.74
CA LEU A 868 -30.96 33.72 -7.45
C LEU A 868 -31.56 34.77 -6.51
N LEU A 869 -31.07 36.01 -6.57
CA LEU A 869 -31.56 37.16 -5.79
C LEU A 869 -32.88 37.74 -6.32
N ALA A 870 -33.20 37.53 -7.60
CA ALA A 870 -34.48 37.91 -8.21
C ALA A 870 -35.66 36.95 -7.88
N ARG A 871 -35.49 36.05 -6.91
CA ARG A 871 -36.48 35.08 -6.42
C ARG A 871 -36.78 35.32 -4.94
#